data_AF-A0AAV4D1R7-F1
#
_entry.id   AF-A0AAV4D1R7-F1
#
_cell.length_a   1.000
_cell.length_b   1.000
_cell.length_c   1.000
_cell.angle_alpha   90.00
_cell.angle_beta   90.00
_cell.angle_gamma   90.00
#
_symmetry.space_group_name_H-M   'P 1'
#
loop_
_entity.id
_entity.type
_entity.pdbx_description
1 polymer ?
#
loop_
_entity_poly.entity_id
_entity_poly.type
_entity_poly.pdbx_seq_one_letter_code
_entity_poly.pdbx_strand_id
1 'polypeptide(L)'
;MRFAAPGVSCHGFLQAWLDSNQTGSERGCYADFSKDKTVCRHERGKGGRGRLSRNRIYGLYLKNIENKSKRLKQEFRPATTSTDVCRKNGKAENPDCQNHIRFLVRNSSSPNPDTFYMCSTGAYKPTAYELKLSNNRFVVLKGELSGYGICPFDPNDNTTAVLVENGGPSRTTALFTGSVKDFLKSDPLIFRPAVYRNNILIAEHVRTRDRIGWLNEPQYVGSFEVGDYVYFFYREVALEYTNCGKKIYSRVARVCKSDEGGNQGFMKNTWVSFLKARLNCSIPGEYPYYFDEIQDVYRVGDMFYALFTTNANGLTASAICGYSLKNINSVFEGSFKQGNTTSIWLPVPENEVPDPRPGDCRSASYTSMQQDYTNKQKFRAQQQFVSQHSMLMDKAVSHQFREPIFFKGNCLMRKLVAIPNVAGGEGMVFFTASNTGIIYKIAAWPKINPEYDPPTTYLVTTYVPMVDKKPMWSLIFHDAWIYFGTDTAVGQLPVETCDKYIKIDLCIYDPFCGWDSNLGECRSNHLNINLISYKKIDLLAYSLEEAITKTVGELYSYEKISKITGSSVALRVAYRLHISGSVRWTHNGSGIQGDRHILAQDNSLIITDIRQPDEGRYTAKDNRGRIVAEYSLVVETNKEQIEQRWMRKFDQWCDEFERYQEDIRQWEKKCTACCEESSRANMIPALGGH
;
A
#
# COMPACT_ATOMS: atom_id res chain seq x y z
N MET A 1 -6.42 14.10 -9.15
CA MET A 1 -7.26 14.12 -10.36
C MET A 1 -8.44 13.15 -10.22
N ARG A 2 -9.69 13.65 -10.28
CA ARG A 2 -10.91 12.80 -10.42
C ARG A 2 -11.12 12.40 -11.89
N PHE A 3 -11.75 11.25 -12.13
CA PHE A 3 -12.23 10.82 -13.44
C PHE A 3 -13.76 10.83 -13.51
N ALA A 4 -14.32 11.19 -14.66
CA ALA A 4 -15.77 11.34 -14.86
C ALA A 4 -16.46 9.98 -15.11
N ALA A 5 -16.78 9.27 -14.03
CA ALA A 5 -17.81 8.23 -13.96
C ALA A 5 -18.14 7.93 -12.48
N PRO A 6 -19.38 8.20 -11.98
CA PRO A 6 -19.79 7.77 -10.65
C PRO A 6 -19.99 6.25 -10.57
N GLY A 7 -19.64 5.62 -9.45
CA GLY A 7 -20.10 4.27 -9.09
C GLY A 7 -19.46 3.08 -9.83
N VAL A 8 -18.14 2.88 -9.72
CA VAL A 8 -17.42 1.76 -10.36
C VAL A 8 -16.38 1.18 -9.39
N SER A 9 -16.44 -0.12 -9.06
CA SER A 9 -15.33 -0.77 -8.34
C SER A 9 -14.11 -0.91 -9.26
N CYS A 10 -12.93 -0.54 -8.74
CA CYS A 10 -11.66 -0.74 -9.43
C CYS A 10 -10.74 -1.65 -8.59
N HIS A 11 -10.57 -2.91 -9.01
CA HIS A 11 -9.62 -3.87 -8.41
C HIS A 11 -8.49 -4.19 -9.41
N GLY A 12 -7.24 -4.24 -8.95
CA GLY A 12 -6.03 -4.46 -9.76
C GLY A 12 -5.35 -3.15 -10.19
N PHE A 13 -4.08 -2.97 -9.82
CA PHE A 13 -3.37 -1.68 -9.96
C PHE A 13 -1.84 -1.83 -10.16
N LEU A 14 -1.35 -1.27 -11.28
CA LEU A 14 -0.07 -0.55 -11.52
C LEU A 14 1.25 -1.07 -10.92
N GLN A 15 2.19 -1.49 -11.80
CA GLN A 15 3.56 -0.92 -11.99
C GLN A 15 4.28 -1.66 -13.19
N ALA A 16 5.07 -1.01 -14.07
CA ALA A 16 6.06 -1.69 -14.96
C ALA A 16 7.39 -0.92 -15.34
N TRP A 17 8.62 -1.34 -14.95
CA TRP A 17 10.01 -0.86 -15.30
C TRP A 17 10.73 0.35 -14.66
N LEU A 18 11.85 0.04 -13.98
CA LEU A 18 13.10 0.85 -13.93
C LEU A 18 14.32 -0.09 -13.90
N ASP A 19 15.16 -0.09 -14.93
CA ASP A 19 16.64 0.07 -14.82
C ASP A 19 17.34 0.10 -16.21
N SER A 20 18.60 0.55 -16.21
CA SER A 20 19.61 0.58 -17.29
C SER A 20 19.48 1.66 -18.38
N ASN A 21 20.65 2.20 -18.76
CA ASN A 21 20.84 3.34 -19.63
C ASN A 21 21.84 2.94 -20.74
N GLN A 22 21.52 3.11 -22.02
CA GLN A 22 22.52 3.28 -23.11
C GLN A 22 21.86 3.76 -24.40
N THR A 23 22.59 4.63 -25.14
CA THR A 23 22.19 5.34 -26.38
C THR A 23 21.05 6.36 -26.21
N GLY A 24 21.24 7.56 -26.78
CA GLY A 24 20.35 8.70 -26.56
C GLY A 24 19.16 8.77 -27.51
N SER A 25 17.94 8.56 -27.01
CA SER A 25 16.72 9.17 -27.56
C SER A 25 15.65 9.33 -26.47
N GLU A 26 14.87 10.41 -26.48
CA GLU A 26 13.93 10.72 -25.40
C GLU A 26 12.73 9.76 -25.36
N ARG A 27 12.68 8.84 -24.38
CA ARG A 27 11.59 7.86 -24.18
C ARG A 27 11.22 7.71 -22.69
N GLY A 28 9.98 7.32 -22.39
CA GLY A 28 9.38 7.46 -21.04
C GLY A 28 9.22 6.17 -20.22
N CYS A 29 9.52 6.26 -18.91
CA CYS A 29 9.56 5.18 -17.91
C CYS A 29 8.18 4.74 -17.36
N TYR A 30 8.10 3.62 -16.59
CA TYR A 30 6.84 3.08 -16.05
C TYR A 30 6.87 2.34 -14.63
N ALA A 31 8.01 2.03 -13.95
CA ALA A 31 8.19 1.52 -12.54
C ALA A 31 8.15 -0.04 -12.29
N ASP A 32 9.12 -0.83 -11.82
CA ASP A 32 9.03 -2.35 -11.91
C ASP A 32 8.47 -3.20 -10.71
N PHE A 33 8.34 -4.54 -10.92
CA PHE A 33 8.00 -5.61 -9.96
C PHE A 33 9.03 -6.79 -9.88
N SER A 34 10.20 -6.72 -10.53
CA SER A 34 11.37 -7.58 -10.22
C SER A 34 12.69 -6.80 -10.19
N LYS A 35 13.13 -6.43 -8.97
CA LYS A 35 14.52 -6.33 -8.47
C LYS A 35 14.59 -5.55 -7.14
N ASP A 36 15.29 -6.07 -6.14
CA ASP A 36 15.87 -5.22 -5.10
C ASP A 36 17.22 -4.68 -5.58
N LYS A 37 17.44 -3.37 -5.45
CA LYS A 37 18.63 -2.76 -4.83
C LYS A 37 18.52 -1.23 -4.88
N THR A 38 18.96 -0.57 -3.81
CA THR A 38 18.89 0.89 -3.67
C THR A 38 20.27 1.46 -3.35
N VAL A 39 21.02 1.88 -4.37
CA VAL A 39 22.20 2.76 -4.23
C VAL A 39 22.20 3.75 -5.39
N CYS A 40 22.50 5.02 -5.10
CA CYS A 40 22.27 6.13 -6.02
C CYS A 40 23.47 6.44 -6.94
N ARG A 41 23.19 6.92 -8.15
CA ARG A 41 23.87 8.12 -8.65
C ARG A 41 22.94 9.00 -9.51
N HIS A 42 23.33 10.25 -9.64
CA HIS A 42 22.49 11.38 -10.04
C HIS A 42 22.45 11.54 -11.57
N GLU A 43 21.27 11.53 -12.19
CA GLU A 43 21.02 12.24 -13.47
C GLU A 43 19.52 12.40 -13.81
N ARG A 44 19.20 13.25 -14.79
CA ARG A 44 17.85 13.85 -14.96
C ARG A 44 17.03 13.19 -16.10
N GLY A 45 16.08 12.30 -15.76
CA GLY A 45 15.15 11.64 -16.70
C GLY A 45 13.68 12.11 -16.62
N LYS A 46 12.91 11.90 -17.70
CA LYS A 46 11.46 12.24 -17.81
C LYS A 46 10.57 10.98 -17.71
N GLY A 47 10.19 10.58 -16.49
CA GLY A 47 9.34 9.39 -16.26
C GLY A 47 7.82 9.62 -16.42
N GLY A 48 7.14 8.65 -17.02
CA GLY A 48 5.68 8.47 -16.92
C GLY A 48 5.32 7.30 -15.98
N ARG A 49 4.03 6.96 -15.88
CA ARG A 49 3.49 5.61 -15.55
C ARG A 49 2.09 5.40 -16.10
N GLY A 50 1.78 4.18 -16.52
CA GLY A 50 0.47 3.78 -17.03
C GLY A 50 -0.52 3.40 -15.93
N ARG A 51 -1.52 4.25 -15.66
CA ARG A 51 -2.66 3.90 -14.80
C ARG A 51 -3.64 3.00 -15.55
N LEU A 52 -3.89 1.82 -14.99
CA LEU A 52 -4.95 0.90 -15.42
C LEU A 52 -6.33 1.37 -14.93
N SER A 53 -7.35 1.13 -15.74
CA SER A 53 -8.74 1.45 -15.43
C SER A 53 -9.69 0.71 -16.38
N ARG A 54 -10.99 0.75 -16.07
CA ARG A 54 -12.05 0.19 -16.89
C ARG A 54 -11.96 0.67 -18.35
N ASN A 55 -11.74 -0.27 -19.27
CA ASN A 55 -11.52 -0.11 -20.70
C ASN A 55 -10.33 0.79 -21.12
N ARG A 56 -9.41 1.21 -20.23
CA ARG A 56 -8.42 2.25 -20.57
C ARG A 56 -7.09 2.16 -19.82
N ILE A 57 -6.01 2.52 -20.51
CA ILE A 57 -4.69 2.84 -19.93
C ILE A 57 -4.46 4.35 -20.03
N TYR A 58 -3.95 4.97 -18.96
CA TYR A 58 -3.53 6.39 -18.94
C TYR A 58 -2.05 6.53 -18.56
N GLY A 59 -1.18 6.99 -19.46
CA GLY A 59 0.15 7.43 -19.04
C GLY A 59 0.04 8.76 -18.30
N LEU A 60 0.57 8.84 -17.08
CA LEU A 60 0.59 10.04 -16.23
C LEU A 60 2.04 10.51 -16.03
N TYR A 61 2.26 11.81 -15.91
CA TYR A 61 3.58 12.39 -15.65
C TYR A 61 3.89 12.40 -14.15
N LEU A 62 4.97 11.75 -13.72
CA LEU A 62 5.17 11.45 -12.29
C LEU A 62 5.38 12.65 -11.39
N LYS A 63 6.05 13.71 -11.87
CA LYS A 63 6.31 14.91 -11.06
C LYS A 63 5.05 15.76 -10.85
N ASN A 64 4.02 15.58 -11.67
CA ASN A 64 2.69 16.18 -11.49
C ASN A 64 1.67 15.38 -12.31
N ILE A 65 0.93 14.48 -11.66
CA ILE A 65 -0.09 13.62 -12.31
C ILE A 65 -1.28 14.39 -12.90
N GLU A 66 -1.44 15.67 -12.57
CA GLU A 66 -2.54 16.51 -13.05
C GLU A 66 -2.22 17.15 -14.41
N ASN A 67 -0.97 17.09 -14.86
CA ASN A 67 -0.52 17.65 -16.13
C ASN A 67 -1.14 16.90 -17.33
N LYS A 68 -2.23 17.48 -17.85
CA LYS A 68 -3.03 16.93 -18.97
C LYS A 68 -2.26 16.84 -20.29
N SER A 69 -1.26 17.68 -20.56
CA SER A 69 -0.56 17.68 -21.86
C SER A 69 0.42 16.52 -22.02
N LYS A 70 0.94 15.98 -20.90
CA LYS A 70 1.80 14.79 -20.87
C LYS A 70 1.01 13.49 -20.63
N ARG A 71 -0.32 13.51 -20.80
CA ARG A 71 -1.20 12.39 -20.48
C ARG A 71 -1.54 11.54 -21.71
N LEU A 72 -0.88 10.39 -21.84
CA LEU A 72 -1.32 9.31 -22.75
C LEU A 72 -2.70 8.82 -22.29
N LYS A 73 -3.61 8.57 -23.23
CA LYS A 73 -4.87 7.84 -23.01
C LYS A 73 -5.08 6.88 -24.18
N GLN A 74 -5.28 5.60 -23.89
CA GLN A 74 -5.63 4.57 -24.87
C GLN A 74 -6.81 3.75 -24.39
N GLU A 75 -7.73 3.39 -25.29
CA GLU A 75 -8.89 2.55 -24.96
C GLU A 75 -8.64 1.10 -25.41
N PHE A 76 -9.03 0.17 -24.54
CA PHE A 76 -9.02 -1.28 -24.71
C PHE A 76 -10.41 -1.79 -24.29
N ARG A 77 -11.43 -1.51 -25.10
CA ARG A 77 -12.81 -1.97 -24.85
C ARG A 77 -12.93 -3.48 -25.14
N PRO A 78 -13.83 -4.21 -24.46
CA PRO A 78 -14.19 -5.57 -24.85
C PRO A 78 -14.91 -5.57 -26.21
N ALA A 79 -14.90 -6.71 -26.90
CA ALA A 79 -15.74 -6.90 -28.09
C ALA A 79 -17.23 -6.95 -27.71
N THR A 80 -18.11 -6.44 -28.58
CA THR A 80 -19.57 -6.41 -28.36
C THR A 80 -20.14 -7.80 -28.08
N THR A 81 -19.69 -8.80 -28.82
CA THR A 81 -20.04 -10.22 -28.62
C THR A 81 -19.70 -10.72 -27.21
N SER A 82 -18.61 -10.23 -26.60
CA SER A 82 -18.19 -10.62 -25.24
C SER A 82 -19.04 -9.90 -24.18
N THR A 83 -19.38 -8.63 -24.40
CA THR A 83 -20.32 -7.92 -23.52
C THR A 83 -21.74 -8.50 -23.58
N ASP A 84 -22.19 -8.95 -24.75
CA ASP A 84 -23.49 -9.60 -24.91
C ASP A 84 -23.57 -10.97 -24.23
N VAL A 85 -22.52 -11.79 -24.33
CA VAL A 85 -22.43 -13.07 -23.59
C VAL A 85 -22.38 -12.81 -22.07
N CYS A 86 -21.58 -11.86 -21.62
CA CYS A 86 -21.52 -11.47 -20.20
C CYS A 86 -22.89 -11.04 -19.65
N ARG A 87 -23.62 -10.20 -20.41
CA ARG A 87 -24.97 -9.75 -20.06
C ARG A 87 -26.00 -10.90 -20.07
N LYS A 88 -25.93 -11.81 -21.05
CA LYS A 88 -26.77 -13.02 -21.09
C LYS A 88 -26.49 -13.96 -19.91
N ASN A 89 -25.27 -13.98 -19.38
CA ASN A 89 -24.88 -14.70 -18.18
C ASN A 89 -25.23 -13.95 -16.87
N GLY A 90 -26.15 -12.98 -16.91
CA GLY A 90 -26.71 -12.32 -15.72
C GLY A 90 -25.81 -11.29 -15.04
N LYS A 91 -24.69 -10.88 -15.64
CA LYS A 91 -23.79 -9.87 -15.09
C LYS A 91 -24.20 -8.45 -15.53
N ALA A 92 -23.93 -7.46 -14.68
CA ALA A 92 -24.35 -6.08 -14.93
C ALA A 92 -23.53 -5.44 -16.08
N GLU A 93 -24.19 -4.70 -16.98
CA GLU A 93 -23.48 -4.01 -18.07
C GLU A 93 -22.41 -3.05 -17.53
N ASN A 94 -22.71 -2.39 -16.42
CA ASN A 94 -21.78 -1.58 -15.63
C ASN A 94 -21.92 -1.99 -14.15
N PRO A 95 -20.82 -2.24 -13.41
CA PRO A 95 -19.42 -2.20 -13.84
C PRO A 95 -18.90 -3.51 -14.47
N ASP A 96 -19.65 -4.62 -14.37
CA ASP A 96 -19.12 -5.98 -14.56
C ASP A 96 -18.71 -6.33 -16.01
N CYS A 97 -19.60 -6.13 -16.97
CA CYS A 97 -19.38 -6.47 -18.39
C CYS A 97 -18.53 -5.44 -19.13
N GLN A 98 -17.39 -5.10 -18.54
CA GLN A 98 -16.41 -4.14 -19.05
C GLN A 98 -15.02 -4.79 -19.00
N ASN A 99 -14.06 -4.28 -19.77
CA ASN A 99 -12.69 -4.79 -19.76
C ASN A 99 -11.89 -4.13 -18.63
N HIS A 100 -11.71 -4.85 -17.52
CA HIS A 100 -10.90 -4.39 -16.39
C HIS A 100 -9.48 -4.92 -16.54
N ILE A 101 -8.50 -4.02 -16.70
CA ILE A 101 -7.10 -4.39 -16.85
C ILE A 101 -6.50 -4.63 -15.48
N ARG A 102 -5.99 -5.85 -15.24
CA ARG A 102 -5.63 -6.35 -13.90
C ARG A 102 -4.14 -6.16 -13.60
N PHE A 103 -3.28 -6.46 -14.58
CA PHE A 103 -1.87 -6.10 -14.54
C PHE A 103 -1.35 -5.68 -15.92
N LEU A 104 -0.24 -4.94 -15.89
CA LEU A 104 0.60 -4.56 -17.02
C LEU A 104 2.04 -4.58 -16.47
N VAL A 105 2.90 -5.45 -16.99
CA VAL A 105 4.29 -5.67 -16.53
C VAL A 105 5.22 -5.57 -17.74
N ARG A 106 6.42 -4.97 -17.60
CA ARG A 106 7.37 -4.89 -18.72
C ARG A 106 8.11 -6.21 -18.87
N ASN A 107 8.43 -6.58 -20.11
CA ASN A 107 9.42 -7.60 -20.41
C ASN A 107 10.72 -6.91 -20.85
N SER A 108 11.68 -6.71 -19.95
CA SER A 108 12.97 -6.06 -20.28
C SER A 108 13.95 -7.02 -20.93
N SER A 109 13.74 -8.33 -20.78
CA SER A 109 14.44 -9.39 -21.52
C SER A 109 13.96 -9.57 -22.97
N SER A 110 12.98 -8.78 -23.42
CA SER A 110 12.52 -8.76 -24.82
C SER A 110 13.62 -8.20 -25.74
N PRO A 111 13.89 -8.80 -26.92
CA PRO A 111 14.73 -8.19 -27.95
C PRO A 111 14.18 -6.84 -28.46
N ASN A 112 12.90 -6.55 -28.19
CA ASN A 112 12.31 -5.25 -28.42
C ASN A 112 12.28 -4.46 -27.10
N PRO A 113 12.95 -3.29 -27.00
CA PRO A 113 12.76 -2.41 -25.86
C PRO A 113 11.30 -1.94 -25.80
N ASP A 114 10.86 -1.68 -24.57
CA ASP A 114 9.52 -1.23 -24.21
C ASP A 114 8.38 -2.21 -24.60
N THR A 115 8.65 -3.52 -24.57
CA THR A 115 7.62 -4.59 -24.60
C THR A 115 6.98 -4.79 -23.22
N PHE A 116 5.68 -5.04 -23.18
CA PHE A 116 4.90 -5.29 -21.96
C PHE A 116 3.92 -6.47 -22.13
N TYR A 117 3.70 -7.24 -21.07
CA TYR A 117 2.58 -8.16 -20.95
C TYR A 117 1.42 -7.49 -20.22
N MET A 118 0.22 -7.53 -20.81
CA MET A 118 -1.01 -7.01 -20.23
C MET A 118 -2.04 -8.12 -20.06
N CYS A 119 -2.81 -8.04 -18.98
CA CYS A 119 -3.87 -8.99 -18.63
C CYS A 119 -5.16 -8.24 -18.27
N SER A 120 -6.31 -8.67 -18.82
CA SER A 120 -7.59 -8.02 -18.55
C SER A 120 -8.80 -8.96 -18.60
N THR A 121 -9.89 -8.60 -17.93
CA THR A 121 -11.09 -9.47 -17.77
C THR A 121 -11.90 -9.67 -19.05
N GLY A 122 -11.76 -8.77 -20.03
CA GLY A 122 -12.42 -8.85 -21.35
C GLY A 122 -13.96 -8.88 -21.31
N ALA A 123 -14.59 -8.35 -20.25
CA ALA A 123 -16.00 -8.58 -19.91
C ALA A 123 -16.30 -10.09 -19.73
N TYR A 124 -15.69 -10.70 -18.71
CA TYR A 124 -15.78 -12.14 -18.41
C TYR A 124 -15.31 -13.07 -19.56
N LYS A 125 -14.41 -12.56 -20.43
CA LYS A 125 -13.60 -13.32 -21.40
C LYS A 125 -12.12 -12.97 -21.17
N PRO A 126 -11.44 -13.60 -20.20
CA PRO A 126 -10.12 -13.16 -19.79
C PRO A 126 -9.10 -13.25 -20.92
N THR A 127 -8.42 -12.13 -21.21
CA THR A 127 -7.57 -11.97 -22.39
C THR A 127 -6.21 -11.42 -21.99
N ALA A 128 -5.15 -12.00 -22.57
CA ALA A 128 -3.78 -11.54 -22.43
C ALA A 128 -3.29 -10.89 -23.74
N TYR A 129 -2.33 -9.96 -23.61
CA TYR A 129 -1.77 -9.21 -24.73
C TYR A 129 -0.26 -9.04 -24.54
N GLU A 130 0.49 -9.12 -25.64
CA GLU A 130 1.86 -8.65 -25.75
C GLU A 130 1.82 -7.28 -26.45
N LEU A 131 2.30 -6.23 -25.79
CA LEU A 131 2.24 -4.84 -26.25
C LEU A 131 3.66 -4.27 -26.43
N LYS A 132 3.83 -3.29 -27.32
CA LYS A 132 5.04 -2.46 -27.41
C LYS A 132 4.66 -0.99 -27.30
N LEU A 133 5.32 -0.26 -26.41
CA LEU A 133 5.18 1.20 -26.37
C LEU A 133 5.99 1.82 -27.53
N SER A 134 5.35 2.65 -28.34
CA SER A 134 5.99 3.42 -29.41
C SER A 134 5.27 4.76 -29.56
N ASN A 135 6.02 5.86 -29.68
CA ASN A 135 5.48 7.22 -29.88
C ASN A 135 4.30 7.58 -28.94
N ASN A 136 4.42 7.24 -27.65
CA ASN A 136 3.38 7.41 -26.62
C ASN A 136 2.03 6.72 -26.95
N ARG A 137 2.06 5.54 -27.59
CA ARG A 137 0.93 4.62 -27.74
C ARG A 137 1.39 3.17 -27.56
N PHE A 138 0.51 2.30 -27.09
CA PHE A 138 0.76 0.86 -27.07
C PHE A 138 0.30 0.23 -28.39
N VAL A 139 1.24 -0.28 -29.17
CA VAL A 139 0.98 -1.15 -30.32
C VAL A 139 0.79 -2.58 -29.80
N VAL A 140 -0.23 -3.29 -30.28
CA VAL A 140 -0.42 -4.71 -29.94
C VAL A 140 0.52 -5.54 -30.82
N LEU A 141 1.45 -6.29 -30.21
CA LEU A 141 2.29 -7.26 -30.90
C LEU A 141 1.59 -8.61 -31.05
N LYS A 142 0.92 -9.05 -29.98
CA LYS A 142 0.03 -10.22 -29.97
C LYS A 142 -1.22 -9.88 -29.16
N GLY A 143 -2.38 -10.01 -29.79
CA GLY A 143 -3.68 -9.86 -29.14
C GLY A 143 -4.38 -11.21 -28.96
N GLU A 144 -5.48 -11.21 -28.23
CA GLU A 144 -6.40 -12.35 -28.07
C GLU A 144 -5.75 -13.64 -27.53
N LEU A 145 -4.59 -13.53 -26.85
CA LEU A 145 -3.97 -14.65 -26.17
C LEU A 145 -4.88 -15.10 -25.02
N SER A 146 -4.99 -16.43 -24.84
CA SER A 146 -5.79 -17.04 -23.79
C SER A 146 -5.38 -16.51 -22.41
N GLY A 147 -6.26 -15.75 -21.76
CA GLY A 147 -6.03 -15.24 -20.41
C GLY A 147 -6.47 -16.19 -19.30
N TYR A 148 -6.97 -17.38 -19.62
CA TYR A 148 -7.52 -18.33 -18.64
C TYR A 148 -6.43 -18.77 -17.64
N GLY A 149 -6.65 -18.54 -16.34
CA GLY A 149 -5.66 -18.81 -15.28
C GLY A 149 -4.50 -17.81 -15.18
N ILE A 150 -4.37 -16.89 -16.14
CA ILE A 150 -3.53 -15.69 -16.06
C ILE A 150 -4.34 -14.55 -15.45
N CYS A 151 -5.58 -14.40 -15.92
CA CYS A 151 -6.50 -13.30 -15.70
C CYS A 151 -7.81 -13.82 -15.11
N PRO A 152 -8.36 -13.18 -14.06
CA PRO A 152 -9.67 -13.50 -13.54
C PRO A 152 -10.79 -13.06 -14.49
N PHE A 153 -11.98 -13.65 -14.31
CA PHE A 153 -13.21 -13.29 -15.03
C PHE A 153 -13.89 -12.09 -14.37
N ASP A 154 -14.11 -12.20 -13.06
CA ASP A 154 -14.79 -11.18 -12.26
C ASP A 154 -13.82 -10.01 -11.99
N PRO A 155 -14.25 -8.74 -12.15
CA PRO A 155 -13.41 -7.60 -11.82
C PRO A 155 -13.07 -7.51 -10.33
N ASN A 156 -13.83 -8.13 -9.42
CA ASN A 156 -13.62 -8.01 -7.97
C ASN A 156 -12.66 -9.08 -7.39
N ASP A 157 -12.23 -10.06 -8.21
CA ASP A 157 -11.29 -11.10 -7.75
C ASP A 157 -9.89 -10.53 -7.43
N ASN A 158 -9.30 -11.01 -6.35
CA ASN A 158 -7.93 -10.67 -5.93
C ASN A 158 -6.95 -11.68 -6.56
N THR A 159 -6.03 -11.17 -7.39
CA THR A 159 -5.11 -11.96 -8.20
C THR A 159 -3.72 -11.34 -8.19
N THR A 160 -2.68 -12.13 -8.48
CA THR A 160 -1.29 -11.67 -8.48
C THR A 160 -0.53 -12.21 -9.68
N ALA A 161 0.51 -11.50 -10.12
CA ALA A 161 1.38 -11.90 -11.20
C ALA A 161 2.79 -11.34 -11.01
N VAL A 162 3.80 -12.11 -11.38
CA VAL A 162 5.21 -11.70 -11.43
C VAL A 162 5.86 -12.25 -12.70
N LEU A 163 6.65 -11.41 -13.38
CA LEU A 163 7.42 -11.82 -14.55
C LEU A 163 8.86 -12.11 -14.11
N VAL A 164 9.22 -13.38 -14.12
CA VAL A 164 10.59 -13.85 -13.85
C VAL A 164 11.41 -13.61 -15.11
N GLU A 165 12.24 -12.59 -15.13
CA GLU A 165 13.00 -12.19 -16.33
C GLU A 165 14.12 -13.17 -16.68
N ASN A 166 14.83 -13.67 -15.66
CA ASN A 166 15.99 -14.56 -15.78
C ASN A 166 15.94 -15.64 -14.68
N GLY A 167 15.44 -16.83 -15.02
CA GLY A 167 15.40 -17.96 -14.09
C GLY A 167 14.33 -19.01 -14.35
N GLY A 168 13.38 -18.75 -15.27
CA GLY A 168 12.46 -19.78 -15.75
C GLY A 168 13.17 -20.93 -16.48
N PRO A 169 12.43 -21.95 -16.96
CA PRO A 169 12.99 -23.15 -17.61
C PRO A 169 14.00 -22.80 -18.72
N SER A 170 15.12 -23.51 -18.79
CA SER A 170 16.23 -23.20 -19.73
C SER A 170 16.66 -21.71 -19.75
N ARG A 171 16.57 -21.04 -18.58
CA ARG A 171 16.86 -19.61 -18.36
C ARG A 171 16.08 -18.70 -19.32
N THR A 172 14.80 -18.98 -19.54
CA THR A 172 13.87 -18.04 -20.23
C THR A 172 13.16 -17.11 -19.26
N THR A 173 12.69 -15.99 -19.79
CA THR A 173 11.62 -15.21 -19.17
C THR A 173 10.35 -16.04 -19.05
N ALA A 174 9.70 -16.01 -17.89
CA ALA A 174 8.45 -16.74 -17.64
C ALA A 174 7.50 -15.95 -16.74
N LEU A 175 6.21 -15.97 -17.08
CA LEU A 175 5.15 -15.34 -16.28
C LEU A 175 4.61 -16.34 -15.26
N PHE A 176 4.47 -15.91 -14.01
CA PHE A 176 3.88 -16.69 -12.92
C PHE A 176 2.66 -15.92 -12.38
N THR A 177 1.52 -16.60 -12.21
CA THR A 177 0.25 -15.99 -11.76
C THR A 177 -0.41 -16.78 -10.63
N GLY A 178 -1.05 -16.07 -9.71
CA GLY A 178 -2.05 -16.60 -8.78
C GLY A 178 -3.42 -16.05 -9.17
N SER A 179 -4.29 -16.92 -9.68
CA SER A 179 -5.53 -16.53 -10.36
C SER A 179 -6.60 -17.64 -10.29
N VAL A 180 -7.61 -17.55 -11.17
CA VAL A 180 -8.74 -18.47 -11.27
C VAL A 180 -8.98 -18.79 -12.76
N LYS A 181 -9.29 -20.04 -13.10
CA LYS A 181 -9.39 -20.51 -14.50
C LYS A 181 -10.79 -20.42 -15.09
N ASP A 182 -11.83 -20.30 -14.27
CA ASP A 182 -13.23 -20.45 -14.67
C ASP A 182 -14.15 -19.29 -14.20
N PHE A 183 -15.38 -19.28 -14.71
CA PHE A 183 -16.38 -18.25 -14.43
C PHE A 183 -17.07 -18.40 -13.05
N LEU A 184 -17.20 -19.63 -12.55
CA LEU A 184 -17.87 -19.96 -11.28
C LEU A 184 -16.91 -19.88 -10.08
N LYS A 185 -15.61 -19.75 -10.35
CA LYS A 185 -14.48 -19.68 -9.40
C LYS A 185 -14.19 -21.00 -8.68
N SER A 186 -14.53 -22.12 -9.31
CA SER A 186 -14.27 -23.47 -8.77
C SER A 186 -12.84 -23.97 -9.01
N ASP A 187 -12.10 -23.42 -9.98
CA ASP A 187 -10.72 -23.81 -10.32
C ASP A 187 -9.72 -22.66 -10.03
N PRO A 188 -9.36 -22.43 -8.75
CA PRO A 188 -8.30 -21.52 -8.36
C PRO A 188 -6.92 -22.16 -8.57
N LEU A 189 -5.96 -21.41 -9.10
CA LEU A 189 -4.62 -21.93 -9.41
C LEU A 189 -3.47 -20.93 -9.26
N ILE A 190 -2.32 -21.47 -8.85
CA ILE A 190 -1.00 -20.88 -9.09
C ILE A 190 -0.43 -21.53 -10.36
N PHE A 191 -0.07 -20.71 -11.34
CA PHE A 191 0.12 -21.10 -12.73
C PHE A 191 1.36 -20.45 -13.35
N ARG A 192 2.02 -21.20 -14.25
CA ARG A 192 2.94 -20.67 -15.27
C ARG A 192 2.44 -21.13 -16.64
N PRO A 193 2.11 -20.21 -17.57
CA PRO A 193 1.80 -20.55 -18.95
C PRO A 193 2.95 -21.30 -19.64
N ALA A 194 2.66 -21.91 -20.79
CA ALA A 194 3.68 -22.50 -21.64
C ALA A 194 4.68 -21.42 -22.09
N VAL A 195 5.97 -21.73 -22.04
CA VAL A 195 7.06 -20.76 -22.23
C VAL A 195 7.69 -20.96 -23.60
N TYR A 196 7.80 -19.87 -24.36
CA TYR A 196 8.26 -19.88 -25.75
C TYR A 196 9.47 -18.96 -25.96
N ARG A 197 10.42 -19.39 -26.79
CA ARG A 197 11.55 -18.57 -27.29
C ARG A 197 11.52 -18.65 -28.82
N ASN A 198 11.40 -17.52 -29.51
CA ASN A 198 11.27 -17.44 -30.97
C ASN A 198 10.16 -18.36 -31.54
N ASN A 199 8.99 -18.39 -30.88
CA ASN A 199 7.85 -19.29 -31.13
C ASN A 199 8.12 -20.80 -30.96
N ILE A 200 9.33 -21.23 -30.63
CA ILE A 200 9.64 -22.60 -30.22
C ILE A 200 9.22 -22.78 -28.76
N LEU A 201 8.50 -23.87 -28.47
CA LEU A 201 8.13 -24.27 -27.10
C LEU A 201 9.39 -24.70 -26.34
N ILE A 202 9.66 -24.05 -25.21
CA ILE A 202 10.81 -24.35 -24.34
C ILE A 202 10.37 -25.18 -23.13
N ALA A 203 9.21 -24.86 -22.55
CA ALA A 203 8.62 -25.63 -21.46
C ALA A 203 7.10 -25.57 -21.51
N GLU A 204 6.47 -26.68 -21.14
CA GLU A 204 5.02 -26.76 -21.00
C GLU A 204 4.48 -25.88 -19.86
N HIS A 205 3.18 -25.67 -19.90
CA HIS A 205 2.47 -24.99 -18.82
C HIS A 205 2.44 -25.86 -17.57
N VAL A 206 2.52 -25.24 -16.38
CA VAL A 206 2.48 -25.96 -15.10
C VAL A 206 1.57 -25.23 -14.11
N ARG A 207 0.71 -25.98 -13.41
CA ARG A 207 -0.28 -25.45 -12.46
C ARG A 207 -0.30 -26.19 -11.12
N THR A 208 -0.89 -25.59 -10.10
CA THR A 208 -1.32 -26.31 -8.90
C THR A 208 -2.39 -27.33 -9.24
N ARG A 209 -2.38 -28.46 -8.55
CA ARG A 209 -3.40 -29.49 -8.74
C ARG A 209 -4.78 -28.98 -8.34
N ASP A 210 -5.79 -29.36 -9.12
CA ASP A 210 -7.20 -29.17 -8.75
C ASP A 210 -7.57 -30.12 -7.60
N ARG A 211 -7.28 -29.68 -6.36
CA ARG A 211 -7.67 -30.31 -5.10
C ARG A 211 -7.72 -29.25 -3.99
N ILE A 212 -8.81 -29.26 -3.23
CA ILE A 212 -9.04 -28.36 -2.07
C ILE A 212 -7.87 -28.36 -1.06
N GLY A 213 -7.16 -29.48 -0.89
CA GLY A 213 -5.97 -29.59 -0.04
C GLY A 213 -4.85 -28.62 -0.41
N TRP A 214 -4.69 -28.31 -1.70
CA TRP A 214 -3.64 -27.42 -2.21
C TRP A 214 -4.06 -25.95 -2.18
N LEU A 215 -5.30 -25.64 -2.60
CA LEU A 215 -5.88 -24.30 -2.62
C LEU A 215 -7.37 -24.37 -2.28
N ASN A 216 -7.83 -23.57 -1.31
CA ASN A 216 -9.22 -23.58 -0.84
C ASN A 216 -9.83 -22.17 -0.76
N GLU A 217 -10.65 -21.77 -1.74
CA GLU A 217 -11.19 -20.39 -1.86
C GLU A 217 -10.11 -19.27 -1.76
N PRO A 218 -8.91 -19.40 -2.38
CA PRO A 218 -7.79 -18.49 -2.10
C PRO A 218 -8.02 -17.06 -2.62
N GLN A 219 -7.51 -16.09 -1.87
CA GLN A 219 -7.48 -14.66 -2.21
C GLN A 219 -6.03 -14.17 -2.25
N TYR A 220 -5.49 -13.99 -3.46
CA TYR A 220 -4.08 -13.65 -3.67
C TYR A 220 -3.79 -12.17 -3.39
N VAL A 221 -2.71 -11.88 -2.67
CA VAL A 221 -2.31 -10.51 -2.30
C VAL A 221 -0.99 -10.07 -2.94
N GLY A 222 -0.07 -10.99 -3.22
CA GLY A 222 1.23 -10.67 -3.82
C GLY A 222 2.03 -11.89 -4.26
N SER A 223 3.01 -11.68 -5.14
CA SER A 223 3.97 -12.70 -5.57
C SER A 223 5.32 -12.07 -5.87
N PHE A 224 6.41 -12.80 -5.59
CA PHE A 224 7.77 -12.25 -5.62
C PHE A 224 8.79 -13.26 -6.12
N GLU A 225 9.72 -12.78 -6.94
CA GLU A 225 10.89 -13.52 -7.39
C GLU A 225 12.02 -13.43 -6.35
N VAL A 226 12.49 -14.56 -5.79
CA VAL A 226 13.63 -14.57 -4.84
C VAL A 226 14.44 -15.86 -4.97
N GLY A 227 15.76 -15.75 -5.18
CA GLY A 227 16.65 -16.91 -5.36
C GLY A 227 16.23 -17.77 -6.55
N ASP A 228 16.13 -19.09 -6.37
CA ASP A 228 15.62 -20.05 -7.36
C ASP A 228 14.08 -20.23 -7.32
N TYR A 229 13.39 -19.47 -6.48
CA TYR A 229 11.97 -19.64 -6.17
C TYR A 229 11.11 -18.47 -6.65
N VAL A 230 9.80 -18.75 -6.77
CA VAL A 230 8.73 -17.74 -6.79
C VAL A 230 7.85 -17.96 -5.57
N TYR A 231 7.69 -16.92 -4.75
CA TYR A 231 6.86 -16.93 -3.56
C TYR A 231 5.49 -16.32 -3.85
N PHE A 232 4.43 -16.89 -3.28
CA PHE A 232 3.05 -16.41 -3.40
C PHE A 232 2.45 -16.19 -2.02
N PHE A 233 1.78 -15.06 -1.85
CA PHE A 233 1.11 -14.67 -0.61
C PHE A 233 -0.40 -14.55 -0.87
N TYR A 234 -1.18 -15.22 -0.03
CA TYR A 234 -2.64 -15.28 -0.15
C TYR A 234 -3.28 -15.64 1.20
N ARG A 235 -4.61 -15.53 1.30
CA ARG A 235 -5.39 -16.16 2.37
C ARG A 235 -6.38 -17.18 1.80
N GLU A 236 -6.60 -18.27 2.50
CA GLU A 236 -7.48 -19.38 2.08
C GLU A 236 -8.28 -19.93 3.27
N VAL A 237 -9.29 -20.76 3.00
CA VAL A 237 -10.06 -21.43 4.06
C VAL A 237 -9.26 -22.59 4.64
N ALA A 238 -9.04 -22.54 5.96
CA ALA A 238 -8.15 -23.42 6.71
C ALA A 238 -8.74 -24.82 6.92
N LEU A 239 -8.36 -25.77 6.05
CA LEU A 239 -8.76 -27.17 6.19
C LEU A 239 -8.25 -27.79 7.50
N GLU A 240 -7.05 -27.40 7.97
CA GLU A 240 -6.48 -27.88 9.22
C GLU A 240 -7.21 -27.39 10.48
N TYR A 241 -8.17 -26.47 10.32
CA TYR A 241 -9.01 -25.96 11.41
C TYR A 241 -10.47 -26.45 11.32
N THR A 242 -10.84 -27.25 10.30
CA THR A 242 -12.26 -27.55 10.01
C THR A 242 -12.98 -28.27 11.16
N ASN A 243 -12.30 -29.13 11.92
CA ASN A 243 -12.85 -29.77 13.13
C ASN A 243 -13.15 -28.77 14.27
N CYS A 244 -12.68 -27.53 14.17
CA CYS A 244 -12.89 -26.43 15.10
C CYS A 244 -13.72 -25.27 14.49
N GLY A 245 -14.26 -25.45 13.27
CA GLY A 245 -15.11 -24.47 12.56
C GLY A 245 -14.49 -23.91 11.26
N LYS A 246 -15.22 -23.06 10.53
CA LYS A 246 -14.67 -22.37 9.33
C LYS A 246 -13.81 -21.18 9.77
N LYS A 247 -12.51 -21.24 9.47
CA LYS A 247 -11.55 -20.16 9.68
C LYS A 247 -10.76 -19.88 8.39
N ILE A 248 -10.36 -18.63 8.20
CA ILE A 248 -9.45 -18.23 7.11
C ILE A 248 -8.03 -18.18 7.69
N TYR A 249 -7.03 -18.66 6.95
CA TYR A 249 -5.62 -18.49 7.29
C TYR A 249 -4.82 -17.89 6.14
N SER A 250 -3.87 -17.04 6.53
CA SER A 250 -2.85 -16.49 5.64
C SER A 250 -1.78 -17.52 5.32
N ARG A 251 -1.33 -17.54 4.07
CA ARG A 251 -0.34 -18.45 3.52
C ARG A 251 0.81 -17.71 2.87
N VAL A 252 2.00 -18.29 3.02
CA VAL A 252 3.08 -18.15 2.04
C VAL A 252 3.26 -19.51 1.36
N ALA A 253 3.34 -19.51 0.04
CA ALA A 253 3.70 -20.68 -0.75
C ALA A 253 4.95 -20.38 -1.59
N ARG A 254 5.67 -21.43 -2.01
CA ARG A 254 6.78 -21.32 -2.97
C ARG A 254 6.71 -22.41 -4.04
N VAL A 255 7.23 -22.09 -5.22
CA VAL A 255 7.55 -23.03 -6.31
C VAL A 255 8.94 -22.75 -6.84
N CYS A 256 9.60 -23.74 -7.42
CA CYS A 256 10.87 -23.56 -8.13
C CYS A 256 10.65 -22.96 -9.52
N LYS A 257 11.47 -21.99 -9.93
CA LYS A 257 11.34 -21.34 -11.25
C LYS A 257 11.54 -22.33 -12.41
N SER A 258 12.41 -23.34 -12.21
CA SER A 258 12.78 -24.37 -13.17
C SER A 258 11.85 -25.59 -13.23
N ASP A 259 10.79 -25.65 -12.40
CA ASP A 259 9.91 -26.82 -12.31
C ASP A 259 9.13 -27.04 -13.63
N GLU A 260 9.40 -28.14 -14.32
CA GLU A 260 8.76 -28.53 -15.59
C GLU A 260 7.50 -29.41 -15.39
N GLY A 261 7.15 -29.71 -14.14
CA GLY A 261 6.04 -30.55 -13.74
C GLY A 261 6.37 -32.04 -13.62
N GLY A 262 5.36 -32.85 -13.33
CA GLY A 262 5.48 -34.30 -13.25
C GLY A 262 5.69 -35.00 -14.59
N ASN A 263 5.95 -36.32 -14.53
CA ASN A 263 6.19 -37.15 -15.70
C ASN A 263 5.02 -37.10 -16.71
N GLN A 264 5.30 -37.30 -18.01
CA GLN A 264 4.28 -37.21 -19.08
C GLN A 264 3.05 -38.11 -18.87
N GLY A 265 3.17 -39.23 -18.14
CA GLY A 265 2.06 -40.11 -17.77
C GLY A 265 1.56 -39.99 -16.32
N PHE A 266 2.14 -39.12 -15.49
CA PHE A 266 1.77 -38.98 -14.06
C PHE A 266 2.15 -37.60 -13.51
N MET A 267 1.17 -36.85 -12.98
CA MET A 267 1.36 -35.45 -12.53
C MET A 267 1.88 -34.49 -13.63
N LYS A 268 1.71 -34.84 -14.91
CA LYS A 268 2.00 -33.97 -16.06
C LYS A 268 1.40 -32.58 -15.85
N ASN A 269 2.16 -31.54 -16.19
CA ASN A 269 1.76 -30.12 -16.12
C ASN A 269 1.28 -29.70 -14.71
N THR A 270 1.65 -30.45 -13.66
CA THR A 270 1.36 -30.15 -12.25
C THR A 270 2.67 -29.93 -11.50
N TRP A 271 2.76 -28.87 -10.68
CA TRP A 271 3.99 -28.57 -9.91
C TRP A 271 4.43 -29.77 -9.07
N VAL A 272 5.74 -30.03 -9.00
CA VAL A 272 6.35 -30.98 -8.04
C VAL A 272 7.04 -30.26 -6.88
N SER A 273 7.31 -28.96 -7.03
CA SER A 273 7.98 -28.09 -6.06
C SER A 273 7.04 -27.24 -5.19
N PHE A 274 5.73 -27.32 -5.38
CA PHE A 274 4.75 -26.50 -4.65
C PHE A 274 4.68 -26.88 -3.17
N LEU A 275 5.02 -25.94 -2.29
CA LEU A 275 4.86 -26.02 -0.83
C LEU A 275 4.06 -24.80 -0.32
N LYS A 276 3.28 -24.95 0.76
CA LYS A 276 2.63 -23.83 1.47
C LYS A 276 2.75 -23.93 3.00
N ALA A 277 2.83 -22.79 3.69
CA ALA A 277 2.89 -22.69 5.15
C ALA A 277 1.92 -21.61 5.67
N ARG A 278 1.39 -21.77 6.90
CA ARG A 278 0.63 -20.71 7.58
C ARG A 278 1.57 -19.55 7.94
N LEU A 279 1.17 -18.31 7.66
CA LEU A 279 1.79 -17.11 8.24
C LEU A 279 1.13 -16.82 9.58
N ASN A 280 1.92 -16.61 10.63
CA ASN A 280 1.42 -16.20 11.94
C ASN A 280 1.74 -14.73 12.20
N CYS A 281 0.70 -13.89 12.32
CA CYS A 281 0.79 -12.53 12.85
C CYS A 281 -0.10 -12.45 14.10
N SER A 282 0.50 -12.33 15.29
CA SER A 282 -0.24 -12.35 16.56
C SER A 282 0.42 -11.50 17.65
N ILE A 283 -0.40 -10.87 18.49
CA ILE A 283 0.05 -10.27 19.77
C ILE A 283 0.27 -11.43 20.77
N PRO A 284 1.41 -11.48 21.48
CA PRO A 284 1.70 -12.55 22.44
C PRO A 284 0.82 -12.47 23.69
N GLY A 285 0.61 -13.62 24.33
CA GLY A 285 -0.18 -13.80 25.55
C GLY A 285 -0.42 -15.29 25.79
N GLU A 286 -1.07 -15.65 26.90
CA GLU A 286 -1.52 -17.03 27.17
C GLU A 286 -2.46 -17.53 26.06
N TYR A 287 -3.35 -16.65 25.60
CA TYR A 287 -4.18 -16.83 24.41
C TYR A 287 -3.81 -15.74 23.38
N PRO A 288 -2.91 -16.01 22.42
CA PRO A 288 -2.45 -15.00 21.47
C PRO A 288 -3.58 -14.44 20.60
N TYR A 289 -3.57 -13.12 20.36
CA TYR A 289 -4.56 -12.47 19.50
C TYR A 289 -4.09 -12.47 18.05
N TYR A 290 -4.73 -13.28 17.20
CA TYR A 290 -4.31 -13.53 15.82
C TYR A 290 -4.97 -12.58 14.80
N PHE A 291 -4.16 -12.07 13.87
CA PHE A 291 -4.59 -11.35 12.67
C PHE A 291 -4.45 -12.30 11.48
N ASP A 292 -5.45 -13.16 11.27
CA ASP A 292 -5.33 -14.30 10.36
C ASP A 292 -5.53 -13.99 8.86
N GLU A 293 -6.02 -12.79 8.49
CA GLU A 293 -6.33 -12.42 7.10
C GLU A 293 -5.35 -11.40 6.48
N ILE A 294 -4.35 -11.88 5.71
CA ILE A 294 -3.43 -11.02 4.95
C ILE A 294 -4.18 -10.26 3.84
N GLN A 295 -3.93 -8.96 3.74
CA GLN A 295 -4.53 -8.05 2.75
C GLN A 295 -3.49 -7.52 1.75
N ASP A 296 -2.24 -7.36 2.18
CA ASP A 296 -1.15 -6.87 1.33
C ASP A 296 0.23 -7.31 1.84
N VAL A 297 1.24 -7.22 0.99
CA VAL A 297 2.62 -7.56 1.31
C VAL A 297 3.61 -6.71 0.51
N TYR A 298 4.65 -6.23 1.18
CA TYR A 298 5.70 -5.40 0.62
C TYR A 298 7.07 -5.96 1.02
N ARG A 299 7.95 -6.23 0.05
CA ARG A 299 9.28 -6.80 0.28
C ARG A 299 10.34 -5.69 0.32
N VAL A 300 11.32 -5.83 1.21
CA VAL A 300 12.51 -4.99 1.28
C VAL A 300 13.71 -5.90 1.54
N GLY A 301 14.49 -6.23 0.50
CA GLY A 301 15.58 -7.20 0.63
C GLY A 301 15.05 -8.54 1.16
N ASP A 302 15.69 -9.09 2.18
CA ASP A 302 15.32 -10.41 2.72
C ASP A 302 14.19 -10.37 3.77
N MET A 303 13.48 -9.24 3.89
CA MET A 303 12.30 -9.07 4.76
C MET A 303 11.02 -8.86 3.93
N PHE A 304 9.97 -9.60 4.29
CA PHE A 304 8.60 -9.35 3.85
C PHE A 304 7.82 -8.67 4.97
N TYR A 305 7.31 -7.46 4.73
CA TYR A 305 6.35 -6.79 5.60
C TYR A 305 4.95 -7.06 5.06
N ALA A 306 4.12 -7.75 5.84
CA ALA A 306 2.77 -8.11 5.46
C ALA A 306 1.73 -7.47 6.38
N LEU A 307 0.63 -7.05 5.76
CA LEU A 307 -0.50 -6.37 6.39
C LEU A 307 -1.64 -7.37 6.58
N PHE A 308 -2.09 -7.51 7.82
CA PHE A 308 -3.13 -8.46 8.21
C PHE A 308 -4.33 -7.73 8.84
N THR A 309 -5.50 -8.33 8.73
CA THR A 309 -6.70 -7.96 9.47
C THR A 309 -7.24 -9.12 10.28
N THR A 310 -8.09 -8.81 11.25
CA THR A 310 -9.05 -9.76 11.81
C THR A 310 -10.23 -9.96 10.85
N ASN A 311 -11.10 -10.92 11.17
CA ASN A 311 -12.34 -11.16 10.43
C ASN A 311 -13.27 -9.94 10.54
N ALA A 312 -13.79 -9.47 9.40
CA ALA A 312 -14.62 -8.26 9.31
C ALA A 312 -15.95 -8.32 10.08
N ASN A 313 -16.43 -9.53 10.41
CA ASN A 313 -17.65 -9.74 11.20
C ASN A 313 -17.41 -9.71 12.72
N GLY A 314 -16.15 -9.61 13.17
CA GLY A 314 -15.76 -9.57 14.58
C GLY A 314 -15.18 -8.22 15.02
N LEU A 315 -14.32 -8.24 16.03
CA LEU A 315 -13.56 -7.06 16.47
C LEU A 315 -12.57 -6.65 15.36
N THR A 316 -12.96 -5.67 14.54
CA THR A 316 -12.14 -5.22 13.40
C THR A 316 -10.83 -4.58 13.87
N ALA A 317 -9.72 -5.11 13.39
CA ALA A 317 -8.38 -4.60 13.69
C ALA A 317 -7.42 -4.94 12.55
N SER A 318 -6.33 -4.17 12.44
CA SER A 318 -5.25 -4.40 11.47
C SER A 318 -3.90 -4.48 12.17
N ALA A 319 -2.97 -5.27 11.63
CA ALA A 319 -1.58 -5.36 12.09
C ALA A 319 -0.58 -5.45 10.93
N ILE A 320 0.66 -5.01 11.18
CA ILE A 320 1.81 -5.16 10.28
C ILE A 320 2.80 -6.11 10.95
N CYS A 321 3.14 -7.21 10.28
CA CYS A 321 4.14 -8.18 10.74
C CYS A 321 5.27 -8.31 9.71
N GLY A 322 6.51 -8.40 10.19
CA GLY A 322 7.70 -8.67 9.36
C GLY A 322 8.10 -10.14 9.41
N TYR A 323 8.54 -10.70 8.29
CA TYR A 323 9.01 -12.08 8.17
C TYR A 323 10.33 -12.11 7.39
N SER A 324 11.37 -12.71 7.97
CA SER A 324 12.63 -12.92 7.27
C SER A 324 12.56 -14.11 6.32
N LEU A 325 13.26 -14.03 5.19
CA LEU A 325 13.40 -15.12 4.22
C LEU A 325 14.00 -16.39 4.88
N LYS A 326 14.90 -16.20 5.86
CA LYS A 326 15.46 -17.25 6.73
C LYS A 326 14.37 -18.02 7.47
N ASN A 327 13.48 -17.33 8.18
CA ASN A 327 12.39 -17.97 8.92
C ASN A 327 11.43 -18.70 7.98
N ILE A 328 11.06 -18.07 6.85
CA ILE A 328 10.21 -18.67 5.81
C ILE A 328 10.81 -19.99 5.29
N ASN A 329 12.10 -20.00 4.92
CA ASN A 329 12.75 -21.21 4.38
C ASN A 329 12.91 -22.32 5.43
N SER A 330 13.25 -21.98 6.68
CA SER A 330 13.36 -22.96 7.78
C SER A 330 12.06 -23.73 8.07
N VAL A 331 10.90 -23.15 7.72
CA VAL A 331 9.59 -23.82 7.85
C VAL A 331 9.31 -24.75 6.66
N PHE A 332 9.73 -24.39 5.45
CA PHE A 332 9.67 -25.28 4.28
C PHE A 332 10.65 -26.47 4.37
N GLU A 333 11.70 -26.32 5.17
CA GLU A 333 12.65 -27.39 5.53
C GLU A 333 12.15 -28.26 6.70
N GLY A 334 11.10 -27.86 7.42
CA GLY A 334 10.46 -28.63 8.50
C GLY A 334 9.43 -29.66 8.02
N SER A 335 8.86 -30.46 8.92
CA SER A 335 7.93 -31.54 8.58
C SER A 335 6.64 -31.05 7.89
N PHE A 336 6.10 -31.86 6.98
CA PHE A 336 4.79 -31.62 6.32
C PHE A 336 3.63 -31.90 7.29
N LYS A 337 2.44 -31.37 6.98
CA LYS A 337 1.18 -31.63 7.70
C LYS A 337 0.20 -32.37 6.81
N GLN A 338 -0.47 -33.37 7.36
CA GLN A 338 -1.48 -34.13 6.64
C GLN A 338 -2.71 -34.42 7.51
N GLY A 339 -3.89 -34.21 6.93
CA GLY A 339 -5.16 -34.64 7.50
C GLY A 339 -5.38 -36.14 7.28
N ASN A 340 -5.76 -36.86 8.33
CA ASN A 340 -6.16 -38.26 8.26
C ASN A 340 -7.66 -38.39 7.87
N THR A 341 -8.19 -39.62 7.87
CA THR A 341 -9.61 -39.91 7.56
C THR A 341 -10.61 -39.40 8.61
N THR A 342 -10.16 -39.03 9.81
CA THR A 342 -10.99 -38.37 10.85
C THR A 342 -10.78 -36.85 10.91
N SER A 343 -10.18 -36.27 9.85
CA SER A 343 -9.87 -34.85 9.72
C SER A 343 -8.96 -34.28 10.82
N ILE A 344 -8.21 -35.13 11.53
CA ILE A 344 -7.14 -34.73 12.46
C ILE A 344 -5.88 -34.49 11.64
N TRP A 345 -5.23 -33.34 11.85
CA TRP A 345 -4.05 -32.91 11.08
C TRP A 345 -2.77 -33.07 11.89
N LEU A 346 -1.94 -34.03 11.50
CA LEU A 346 -0.69 -34.40 12.18
C LEU A 346 0.54 -34.09 11.31
N PRO A 347 1.74 -33.97 11.91
CA PRO A 347 2.98 -33.94 11.15
C PRO A 347 3.23 -35.30 10.47
N VAL A 348 3.73 -35.27 9.23
CA VAL A 348 4.17 -36.45 8.49
C VAL A 348 5.55 -36.88 9.02
N PRO A 349 5.78 -38.17 9.34
CA PRO A 349 7.08 -38.68 9.76
C PRO A 349 8.16 -38.47 8.69
N GLU A 350 9.37 -38.05 9.08
CA GLU A 350 10.44 -37.75 8.11
C GLU A 350 10.89 -39.01 7.33
N ASN A 351 10.70 -40.22 7.87
CA ASN A 351 10.94 -41.49 7.18
C ASN A 351 9.90 -41.83 6.09
N GLU A 352 8.79 -41.07 5.99
CA GLU A 352 7.81 -41.16 4.90
C GLU A 352 8.07 -40.11 3.80
N VAL A 353 9.00 -39.17 4.04
CA VAL A 353 9.40 -38.13 3.08
C VAL A 353 10.42 -38.74 2.10
N PRO A 354 10.15 -38.72 0.77
CA PRO A 354 11.06 -39.30 -0.21
C PRO A 354 12.27 -38.41 -0.49
N ASP A 355 13.38 -39.04 -0.86
CA ASP A 355 14.57 -38.38 -1.44
C ASP A 355 14.52 -38.49 -2.99
N PRO A 356 14.66 -37.38 -3.76
CA PRO A 356 14.86 -36.00 -3.31
C PRO A 356 13.61 -35.39 -2.67
N ARG A 357 13.82 -34.60 -1.63
CA ARG A 357 12.77 -33.98 -0.82
C ARG A 357 11.86 -33.07 -1.68
N PRO A 358 10.52 -33.19 -1.59
CA PRO A 358 9.60 -32.31 -2.31
C PRO A 358 9.85 -30.83 -2.00
N GLY A 359 9.92 -29.98 -3.03
CA GLY A 359 10.14 -28.54 -2.88
C GLY A 359 11.61 -28.08 -2.83
N ASP A 360 12.58 -28.94 -3.16
CA ASP A 360 13.95 -28.56 -3.52
C ASP A 360 14.10 -28.32 -5.04
N CYS A 361 14.76 -27.23 -5.42
CA CYS A 361 15.05 -26.90 -6.81
C CYS A 361 16.32 -27.58 -7.33
N ARG A 362 17.20 -28.09 -6.46
CA ARG A 362 18.46 -28.74 -6.86
C ARG A 362 18.23 -30.05 -7.63
N SER A 363 17.11 -30.72 -7.38
CA SER A 363 16.64 -31.88 -8.16
C SER A 363 15.86 -31.52 -9.43
N ALA A 364 15.61 -30.24 -9.73
CA ALA A 364 14.62 -29.83 -10.71
C ALA A 364 15.21 -29.54 -12.11
N SER A 365 15.61 -30.59 -12.83
CA SER A 365 15.58 -30.60 -14.30
C SER A 365 15.42 -32.03 -14.85
N TYR A 366 14.27 -32.31 -15.46
CA TYR A 366 13.86 -33.63 -15.96
C TYR A 366 14.82 -34.19 -17.03
N THR A 367 15.43 -33.32 -17.82
CA THR A 367 16.40 -33.69 -18.87
C THR A 367 17.76 -34.10 -18.32
N SER A 368 18.19 -33.56 -17.17
CA SER A 368 19.48 -33.90 -16.55
C SER A 368 19.49 -35.27 -15.87
N MET A 369 18.37 -35.68 -15.25
CA MET A 369 18.32 -36.89 -14.41
C MET A 369 17.86 -38.16 -15.15
N GLN A 370 17.55 -38.08 -16.46
CA GLN A 370 17.11 -39.25 -17.25
C GLN A 370 18.19 -40.31 -17.49
N GLN A 371 19.46 -40.00 -17.26
CA GLN A 371 20.59 -40.88 -17.59
C GLN A 371 20.78 -42.05 -16.60
N ASP A 372 20.11 -42.04 -15.44
CA ASP A 372 20.21 -43.09 -14.42
C ASP A 372 18.82 -43.60 -14.00
N TYR A 373 18.66 -44.93 -14.02
CA TYR A 373 17.47 -45.65 -13.58
C TYR A 373 17.12 -45.37 -12.11
N THR A 374 18.14 -45.19 -11.26
CA THR A 374 18.03 -44.93 -9.82
C THR A 374 17.32 -43.59 -9.56
N ASN A 375 17.78 -42.54 -10.24
CA ASN A 375 17.19 -41.20 -10.17
C ASN A 375 15.74 -41.18 -10.69
N LYS A 376 15.44 -41.99 -11.71
CA LYS A 376 14.08 -42.17 -12.25
C LYS A 376 13.12 -42.86 -11.26
N GLN A 377 13.61 -43.74 -10.38
CA GLN A 377 12.81 -44.28 -9.28
C GLN A 377 12.58 -43.23 -8.17
N LYS A 378 13.64 -42.56 -7.71
CA LYS A 378 13.56 -41.50 -6.70
C LYS A 378 12.56 -40.38 -7.08
N PHE A 379 12.63 -39.88 -8.31
CA PHE A 379 11.72 -38.84 -8.81
C PHE A 379 10.24 -39.32 -8.91
N ARG A 380 9.99 -40.62 -9.12
CA ARG A 380 8.64 -41.20 -9.04
C ARG A 380 8.11 -41.22 -7.60
N ALA A 381 8.94 -41.58 -6.62
CA ALA A 381 8.54 -41.53 -5.21
C ALA A 381 8.20 -40.10 -4.77
N GLN A 382 9.01 -39.11 -5.16
CA GLN A 382 8.73 -37.68 -4.96
C GLN A 382 7.36 -37.28 -5.56
N GLN A 383 7.11 -37.60 -6.84
CA GLN A 383 5.83 -37.31 -7.48
C GLN A 383 4.65 -38.02 -6.82
N GLN A 384 4.82 -39.26 -6.38
CA GLN A 384 3.77 -40.03 -5.69
C GLN A 384 3.40 -39.36 -4.35
N PHE A 385 4.39 -38.98 -3.54
CA PHE A 385 4.17 -38.22 -2.30
C PHE A 385 3.41 -36.91 -2.55
N VAL A 386 3.84 -36.11 -3.54
CA VAL A 386 3.19 -34.86 -3.93
C VAL A 386 1.76 -35.10 -4.48
N SER A 387 1.50 -36.26 -5.09
CA SER A 387 0.16 -36.68 -5.55
C SER A 387 -0.78 -37.15 -4.43
N GLN A 388 -0.29 -37.31 -3.20
CA GLN A 388 -1.07 -37.78 -2.06
C GLN A 388 -1.27 -36.69 -0.99
N HIS A 389 -0.26 -35.83 -0.79
CA HIS A 389 -0.24 -34.85 0.29
C HIS A 389 -0.84 -33.48 -0.07
N SER A 390 -1.21 -32.74 0.99
CA SER A 390 -1.70 -31.35 0.93
C SER A 390 -0.63 -30.30 0.59
N MET A 391 0.65 -30.69 0.72
CA MET A 391 1.84 -29.82 0.66
C MET A 391 1.84 -28.64 1.65
N LEU A 392 1.05 -28.74 2.72
CA LEU A 392 1.09 -27.84 3.88
C LEU A 392 2.27 -28.21 4.80
N MET A 393 2.99 -27.21 5.33
CA MET A 393 3.98 -27.41 6.40
C MET A 393 3.30 -27.47 7.78
N ASP A 394 3.83 -28.28 8.70
CA ASP A 394 3.25 -28.44 10.04
C ASP A 394 3.38 -27.18 10.91
N LYS A 395 4.56 -26.56 10.87
CA LYS A 395 4.86 -25.31 11.57
C LYS A 395 4.32 -24.10 10.81
N ALA A 396 3.82 -23.12 11.55
CA ALA A 396 3.58 -21.79 11.00
C ALA A 396 4.90 -21.00 10.91
N VAL A 397 5.02 -20.14 9.91
CA VAL A 397 6.05 -19.10 9.87
C VAL A 397 5.68 -18.03 10.88
N SER A 398 6.42 -17.99 12.00
CA SER A 398 6.35 -16.87 12.95
C SER A 398 6.86 -15.58 12.32
N HIS A 399 6.23 -14.47 12.68
CA HIS A 399 6.80 -13.14 12.45
C HIS A 399 8.14 -12.99 13.21
N GLN A 400 9.00 -12.09 12.73
CA GLN A 400 10.40 -11.95 13.15
C GLN A 400 10.57 -11.48 14.60
N PHE A 401 9.60 -10.74 15.12
CA PHE A 401 9.70 -10.02 16.39
C PHE A 401 8.86 -10.69 17.48
N ARG A 402 8.95 -10.21 18.73
CA ARG A 402 8.12 -10.72 19.84
C ARG A 402 6.62 -10.37 19.74
N GLU A 403 6.28 -9.29 19.03
CA GLU A 403 4.90 -8.82 18.78
C GLU A 403 4.82 -8.13 17.38
N PRO A 404 3.63 -7.83 16.84
CA PRO A 404 3.50 -7.15 15.55
C PRO A 404 4.16 -5.76 15.58
N ILE A 405 4.75 -5.35 14.45
CA ILE A 405 5.46 -4.07 14.30
C ILE A 405 4.53 -2.90 14.63
N PHE A 406 3.28 -2.96 14.17
CA PHE A 406 2.23 -1.99 14.45
C PHE A 406 0.89 -2.70 14.45
N PHE A 407 -0.04 -2.30 15.32
CA PHE A 407 -1.44 -2.75 15.25
C PHE A 407 -2.41 -1.62 15.63
N LYS A 408 -3.63 -1.69 15.09
CA LYS A 408 -4.70 -0.71 15.33
C LYS A 408 -6.09 -1.36 15.27
N GLY A 409 -6.81 -1.29 16.39
CA GLY A 409 -8.24 -1.63 16.46
C GLY A 409 -9.14 -0.60 15.78
N ASN A 410 -10.37 -1.01 15.48
CA ASN A 410 -11.41 -0.25 14.77
C ASN A 410 -10.92 0.30 13.42
N CYS A 411 -10.11 -0.50 12.70
CA CYS A 411 -9.53 -0.14 11.42
C CYS A 411 -9.30 -1.40 10.57
N LEU A 412 -9.74 -1.37 9.31
CA LEU A 412 -9.44 -2.39 8.30
C LEU A 412 -8.59 -1.78 7.19
N MET A 413 -7.30 -2.08 7.23
CA MET A 413 -6.29 -1.67 6.27
C MET A 413 -6.25 -2.64 5.07
N ARG A 414 -5.81 -2.16 3.90
CA ARG A 414 -5.89 -2.88 2.62
C ARG A 414 -4.65 -2.83 1.75
N LYS A 415 -3.81 -1.80 1.85
CA LYS A 415 -2.57 -1.66 1.08
C LYS A 415 -1.44 -1.14 1.97
N LEU A 416 -0.22 -1.62 1.75
CA LEU A 416 0.97 -1.38 2.55
C LEU A 416 2.16 -1.02 1.65
N VAL A 417 2.95 -0.05 2.12
CA VAL A 417 4.21 0.37 1.53
C VAL A 417 5.22 0.53 2.66
N ALA A 418 6.42 -0.02 2.52
CA ALA A 418 7.53 0.16 3.47
C ALA A 418 8.68 0.93 2.81
N ILE A 419 9.16 1.99 3.46
CA ILE A 419 10.30 2.80 3.01
C ILE A 419 11.44 2.61 4.03
N PRO A 420 12.55 1.95 3.65
CA PRO A 420 13.69 1.70 4.55
C PRO A 420 14.71 2.85 4.55
N ASN A 421 15.71 2.72 5.43
CA ASN A 421 16.94 3.50 5.46
C ASN A 421 16.76 5.02 5.66
N VAL A 422 15.63 5.45 6.21
CA VAL A 422 15.32 6.88 6.44
C VAL A 422 16.09 7.44 7.64
N ALA A 423 16.14 8.77 7.76
CA ALA A 423 16.90 9.50 8.79
C ALA A 423 18.38 9.07 8.91
N GLY A 424 19.01 8.72 7.79
CA GLY A 424 20.38 8.21 7.77
C GLY A 424 20.49 6.78 8.25
N GLY A 425 19.89 5.85 7.51
CA GLY A 425 20.30 4.43 7.48
C GLY A 425 19.43 3.43 8.24
N GLU A 426 18.81 3.82 9.36
CA GLU A 426 18.28 2.82 10.33
C GLU A 426 16.77 2.92 10.60
N GLY A 427 16.15 4.06 10.29
CA GLY A 427 14.70 4.20 10.44
C GLY A 427 13.93 3.56 9.28
N MET A 428 12.64 3.29 9.51
CA MET A 428 11.70 2.93 8.45
C MET A 428 10.41 3.78 8.54
N VAL A 429 9.70 3.92 7.42
CA VAL A 429 8.31 4.44 7.40
C VAL A 429 7.39 3.48 6.68
N PHE A 430 6.29 3.13 7.32
CA PHE A 430 5.17 2.43 6.70
C PHE A 430 4.09 3.44 6.30
N PHE A 431 3.66 3.39 5.05
CA PHE A 431 2.39 3.97 4.63
C PHE A 431 1.38 2.83 4.50
N THR A 432 0.20 2.98 5.11
CA THR A 432 -0.87 1.98 5.04
C THR A 432 -2.24 2.64 4.84
N ALA A 433 -3.11 1.99 4.08
CA ALA A 433 -4.32 2.59 3.51
C ALA A 433 -5.60 1.81 3.88
N SER A 434 -6.65 2.48 4.35
CA SER A 434 -7.89 1.83 4.80
C SER A 434 -8.91 1.53 3.70
N ASN A 435 -9.84 0.64 4.04
CA ASN A 435 -11.12 0.46 3.33
C ASN A 435 -12.03 1.70 3.34
N THR A 436 -11.74 2.71 4.16
CA THR A 436 -12.48 3.98 4.30
C THR A 436 -11.80 5.19 3.66
N GLY A 437 -10.66 5.00 2.97
CA GLY A 437 -9.98 6.10 2.26
C GLY A 437 -9.05 6.95 3.12
N ILE A 438 -8.55 6.41 4.25
CA ILE A 438 -7.58 7.07 5.14
C ILE A 438 -6.20 6.44 4.92
N ILE A 439 -5.17 7.26 4.67
CA ILE A 439 -3.76 6.83 4.65
C ILE A 439 -3.12 7.18 5.99
N TYR A 440 -2.48 6.22 6.62
CA TYR A 440 -1.70 6.39 7.85
C TYR A 440 -0.21 6.40 7.49
N LYS A 441 0.55 7.37 7.98
CA LYS A 441 2.02 7.39 7.93
C LYS A 441 2.56 7.02 9.31
N ILE A 442 3.29 5.92 9.38
CA ILE A 442 3.80 5.33 10.62
C ILE A 442 5.33 5.30 10.53
N ALA A 443 6.01 6.07 11.37
CA ALA A 443 7.46 5.95 11.53
C ALA A 443 7.77 4.78 12.45
N ALA A 444 8.86 4.07 12.18
CA ALA A 444 9.32 2.93 12.93
C ALA A 444 10.81 3.09 13.20
N TRP A 445 11.18 3.26 14.48
CA TRP A 445 12.55 3.49 14.92
C TRP A 445 13.13 2.23 15.57
N PRO A 446 14.38 1.84 15.28
CA PRO A 446 14.96 0.62 15.84
C PRO A 446 15.06 0.70 17.36
N LYS A 447 14.98 -0.47 18.01
CA LYS A 447 15.30 -0.65 19.44
C LYS A 447 16.73 -1.18 19.60
N ILE A 448 17.23 -1.15 20.84
CA ILE A 448 18.58 -1.60 21.21
C ILE A 448 18.88 -3.04 20.75
N ASN A 449 17.87 -3.94 20.72
CA ASN A 449 18.00 -5.31 20.23
C ASN A 449 17.10 -5.55 18.99
N PRO A 450 17.54 -5.13 17.80
CA PRO A 450 16.71 -5.12 16.59
C PRO A 450 16.51 -6.50 15.94
N GLU A 451 17.10 -7.58 16.45
CA GLU A 451 16.86 -8.94 15.94
C GLU A 451 15.52 -9.51 16.42
N TYR A 452 15.15 -9.22 17.68
CA TYR A 452 13.97 -9.81 18.35
C TYR A 452 12.89 -8.80 18.73
N ASP A 453 13.25 -7.53 18.97
CA ASP A 453 12.28 -6.51 19.40
C ASP A 453 11.80 -5.67 18.23
N PRO A 454 10.47 -5.48 18.09
CA PRO A 454 9.93 -4.71 16.98
C PRO A 454 10.32 -3.23 17.15
N PRO A 455 10.56 -2.50 16.05
CA PRO A 455 10.88 -1.09 16.12
C PRO A 455 9.75 -0.31 16.80
N THR A 456 10.09 0.72 17.58
CA THR A 456 9.11 1.58 18.25
C THR A 456 8.38 2.41 17.20
N THR A 457 7.08 2.13 17.02
CA THR A 457 6.27 2.80 15.99
C THR A 457 5.44 3.96 16.50
N TYR A 458 5.39 5.04 15.72
CA TYR A 458 4.58 6.23 15.97
C TYR A 458 3.73 6.55 14.74
N LEU A 459 2.42 6.73 14.94
CA LEU A 459 1.52 7.27 13.92
C LEU A 459 1.80 8.78 13.76
N VAL A 460 2.59 9.14 12.76
CA VAL A 460 3.08 10.51 12.54
C VAL A 460 2.00 11.43 11.97
N THR A 461 1.17 10.93 11.06
CA THR A 461 0.07 11.69 10.46
C THR A 461 -0.97 10.78 9.78
N THR A 462 -2.16 11.31 9.57
CA THR A 462 -3.25 10.70 8.79
C THR A 462 -3.66 11.63 7.66
N TYR A 463 -3.81 11.07 6.47
CA TYR A 463 -4.32 11.77 5.30
C TYR A 463 -5.72 11.26 4.97
N VAL A 464 -6.67 12.17 4.79
CA VAL A 464 -7.98 11.91 4.19
C VAL A 464 -7.99 12.63 2.84
N PRO A 465 -7.35 12.08 1.78
CA PRO A 465 -7.13 12.81 0.54
C PRO A 465 -8.40 12.91 -0.34
N MET A 466 -9.51 12.32 0.08
CA MET A 466 -10.79 12.31 -0.64
C MET A 466 -11.96 12.46 0.34
N VAL A 467 -12.92 13.32 0.00
CA VAL A 467 -14.14 13.54 0.80
C VAL A 467 -15.07 12.31 0.69
N ASP A 468 -15.12 11.70 -0.49
CA ASP A 468 -15.72 10.39 -0.69
C ASP A 468 -14.85 9.31 -0.02
N LYS A 469 -15.30 8.81 1.14
CA LYS A 469 -14.68 7.75 1.98
C LYS A 469 -14.63 6.38 1.28
N LYS A 470 -13.98 6.31 0.14
CA LYS A 470 -13.87 5.14 -0.73
C LYS A 470 -12.67 4.27 -0.36
N PRO A 471 -12.76 2.94 -0.55
CA PRO A 471 -11.61 2.07 -0.34
C PRO A 471 -10.45 2.48 -1.24
N MET A 472 -9.24 2.43 -0.68
CA MET A 472 -8.03 2.43 -1.48
C MET A 472 -7.67 1.01 -1.90
N TRP A 473 -7.28 0.91 -3.16
CA TRP A 473 -6.96 -0.33 -3.86
C TRP A 473 -5.49 -0.40 -4.29
N SER A 474 -4.79 0.74 -4.22
CA SER A 474 -3.37 0.88 -4.55
C SER A 474 -2.72 1.92 -3.66
N LEU A 475 -1.51 1.60 -3.21
CA LEU A 475 -0.59 2.47 -2.52
C LEU A 475 0.81 2.17 -3.06
N ILE A 476 1.50 3.18 -3.56
CA ILE A 476 2.73 3.03 -4.35
C ILE A 476 3.74 4.09 -3.92
N PHE A 477 4.94 3.70 -3.51
CA PHE A 477 6.06 4.62 -3.32
C PHE A 477 6.96 4.70 -4.56
N HIS A 478 7.52 5.88 -4.80
CA HIS A 478 8.62 6.13 -5.73
C HIS A 478 9.23 7.52 -5.46
N ASP A 479 10.54 7.67 -5.61
CA ASP A 479 11.30 8.89 -5.33
C ASP A 479 10.99 9.49 -3.95
N ALA A 480 10.14 10.52 -3.91
CA ALA A 480 9.68 11.21 -2.70
C ALA A 480 8.14 11.27 -2.61
N TRP A 481 7.43 10.37 -3.31
CA TRP A 481 5.98 10.47 -3.51
C TRP A 481 5.25 9.14 -3.27
N ILE A 482 4.12 9.22 -2.56
CA ILE A 482 3.11 8.17 -2.48
C ILE A 482 2.02 8.46 -3.51
N TYR A 483 1.79 7.52 -4.41
CA TYR A 483 0.67 7.51 -5.35
C TYR A 483 -0.40 6.56 -4.79
N PHE A 484 -1.66 6.96 -4.82
CA PHE A 484 -2.77 6.14 -4.32
C PHE A 484 -3.92 6.09 -5.33
N GLY A 485 -4.62 4.95 -5.33
CA GLY A 485 -5.69 4.66 -6.29
C GLY A 485 -7.01 4.29 -5.62
N THR A 486 -8.09 4.95 -6.04
CA THR A 486 -9.48 4.61 -5.69
C THR A 486 -10.30 4.38 -6.97
N ASP A 487 -11.54 3.92 -6.78
CA ASP A 487 -12.62 3.83 -7.77
C ASP A 487 -12.73 5.08 -8.68
N THR A 488 -12.62 6.28 -8.09
CA THR A 488 -13.02 7.55 -8.70
C THR A 488 -11.85 8.47 -9.04
N ALA A 489 -10.67 8.27 -8.45
CA ALA A 489 -9.54 9.19 -8.59
C ALA A 489 -8.16 8.49 -8.51
N VAL A 490 -7.12 9.25 -8.88
CA VAL A 490 -5.76 9.08 -8.34
C VAL A 490 -5.37 10.38 -7.67
N GLY A 491 -4.60 10.25 -6.59
CA GLY A 491 -3.83 11.34 -6.03
C GLY A 491 -2.37 10.97 -5.86
N GLN A 492 -1.61 11.99 -5.50
CA GLN A 492 -0.18 11.99 -5.28
C GLN A 492 0.03 12.78 -3.99
N LEU A 493 0.73 12.21 -3.02
CA LEU A 493 1.10 12.83 -1.75
C LEU A 493 2.61 12.81 -1.63
N PRO A 494 3.26 13.90 -1.19
CA PRO A 494 4.68 13.84 -0.89
C PRO A 494 4.88 12.95 0.35
N VAL A 495 6.00 12.23 0.39
CA VAL A 495 6.41 11.42 1.54
C VAL A 495 6.80 12.34 2.71
N GLU A 496 7.44 13.47 2.38
CA GLU A 496 7.81 14.55 3.30
C GLU A 496 6.67 15.58 3.40
N THR A 497 6.30 15.98 4.62
CA THR A 497 5.26 17.02 4.86
C THR A 497 5.59 17.86 6.10
N CYS A 498 6.82 18.36 6.20
CA CYS A 498 7.31 19.02 7.42
C CYS A 498 6.46 20.23 7.82
N ASP A 499 6.03 21.03 6.83
CA ASP A 499 5.16 22.21 6.97
C ASP A 499 3.81 21.92 7.67
N LYS A 500 3.40 20.65 7.81
CA LYS A 500 2.19 20.27 8.56
C LYS A 500 2.40 20.19 10.07
N TYR A 501 3.64 20.07 10.54
CA TYR A 501 3.94 19.83 11.94
C TYR A 501 4.24 21.15 12.66
N ILE A 502 3.18 21.88 12.99
CA ILE A 502 3.21 23.14 13.75
C ILE A 502 3.76 23.01 15.20
N LYS A 503 4.22 21.83 15.63
CA LYS A 503 4.81 21.57 16.94
C LYS A 503 5.95 20.55 16.83
N ILE A 504 7.01 20.78 17.61
CA ILE A 504 8.22 19.94 17.64
C ILE A 504 7.92 18.45 17.90
N ASP A 505 7.01 18.15 18.82
CA ASP A 505 6.66 16.79 19.23
C ASP A 505 5.85 16.01 18.19
N LEU A 506 5.39 16.66 17.13
CA LEU A 506 4.93 16.00 15.91
C LEU A 506 6.06 15.91 14.88
N CYS A 507 6.83 17.00 14.73
CA CYS A 507 7.93 17.11 13.77
C CYS A 507 9.01 16.03 13.94
N ILE A 508 9.47 15.81 15.17
CA ILE A 508 10.60 14.90 15.47
C ILE A 508 10.29 13.43 15.21
N TYR A 509 9.02 13.02 15.18
CA TYR A 509 8.66 11.64 14.83
C TYR A 509 8.69 11.38 13.32
N ASP A 510 8.72 12.41 12.48
CA ASP A 510 8.85 12.26 11.04
C ASP A 510 10.34 12.15 10.64
N PRO A 511 10.84 10.98 10.20
CA PRO A 511 12.25 10.80 9.86
C PRO A 511 12.73 11.62 8.64
N PHE A 512 11.81 12.27 7.92
CA PHE A 512 12.12 13.18 6.82
C PHE A 512 12.30 14.64 7.30
N CYS A 513 11.96 14.95 8.54
CA CYS A 513 11.88 16.32 9.08
C CYS A 513 12.82 16.53 10.27
N GLY A 514 12.99 17.80 10.63
CA GLY A 514 13.61 18.24 11.88
C GLY A 514 13.14 19.64 12.27
N TRP A 515 13.17 19.93 13.56
CA TRP A 515 12.72 21.21 14.11
C TRP A 515 13.82 22.26 14.09
N ASP A 516 13.49 23.45 13.61
CA ASP A 516 14.36 24.63 13.61
C ASP A 516 14.08 25.46 14.86
N SER A 517 14.94 25.35 15.88
CA SER A 517 14.76 26.04 17.16
C SER A 517 14.81 27.56 17.05
N ASN A 518 15.41 28.10 15.99
CA ASN A 518 15.57 29.54 15.80
C ASN A 518 14.34 30.18 15.16
N LEU A 519 13.62 29.43 14.33
CA LEU A 519 12.39 29.85 13.67
C LEU A 519 11.11 29.39 14.40
N GLY A 520 11.20 28.33 15.20
CA GLY A 520 10.03 27.71 15.84
C GLY A 520 9.18 26.89 14.85
N GLU A 521 9.81 26.31 13.83
CA GLU A 521 9.13 25.64 12.71
C GLU A 521 9.70 24.25 12.41
N CYS A 522 8.88 23.37 11.83
CA CYS A 522 9.32 22.07 11.33
C CYS A 522 9.76 22.15 9.87
N ARG A 523 10.97 21.67 9.55
CA ARG A 523 11.60 21.85 8.24
C ARG A 523 12.20 20.56 7.70
N SER A 524 12.50 20.56 6.40
CA SER A 524 13.16 19.46 5.70
C SER A 524 14.52 19.12 6.28
N ASN A 525 14.74 17.86 6.63
CA ASN A 525 16.05 17.39 7.12
C ASN A 525 17.13 17.38 6.01
N HIS A 526 16.74 17.62 4.75
CA HIS A 526 17.65 17.67 3.59
C HIS A 526 18.46 18.97 3.45
N LEU A 527 18.19 19.99 4.26
CA LEU A 527 18.79 21.34 4.09
C LEU A 527 20.18 21.53 4.76
N ASN A 528 20.75 20.50 5.40
CA ASN A 528 22.00 20.59 6.19
C ASN A 528 21.99 21.68 7.29
N ILE A 529 20.80 22.10 7.74
CA ILE A 529 20.60 22.99 8.88
C ILE A 529 20.77 22.18 10.18
N ASN A 530 21.15 22.84 11.28
CA ASN A 530 21.29 22.22 12.60
C ASN A 530 19.93 21.89 13.28
N LEU A 531 19.05 21.22 12.54
CA LEU A 531 17.71 20.84 13.00
C LEU A 531 17.75 19.77 14.10
N ILE A 532 16.77 19.80 14.98
CA ILE A 532 16.53 18.79 16.01
C ILE A 532 15.65 17.68 15.43
N SER A 533 16.14 16.44 15.41
CA SER A 533 15.43 15.26 14.87
C SER A 533 15.50 14.12 15.88
N TYR A 534 14.70 13.05 15.69
CA TYR A 534 14.64 11.89 16.58
C TYR A 534 16.02 11.38 17.02
N LYS A 535 16.97 11.28 16.08
CA LYS A 535 18.35 10.79 16.34
C LYS A 535 19.18 11.68 17.27
N LYS A 536 18.77 12.93 17.53
CA LYS A 536 19.43 13.85 18.47
C LYS A 536 18.78 13.86 19.86
N ILE A 537 17.70 13.10 20.07
CA ILE A 537 16.90 13.11 21.31
C ILE A 537 17.09 11.77 22.02
N ASP A 538 17.68 11.79 23.21
CA ASP A 538 17.86 10.59 24.03
C ASP A 538 16.54 10.19 24.70
N LEU A 539 15.81 9.30 24.03
CA LEU A 539 14.59 8.65 24.51
C LEU A 539 14.86 7.30 25.21
N LEU A 540 16.13 6.99 25.50
CA LEU A 540 16.53 5.84 26.31
C LEU A 540 16.78 6.25 27.77
N ALA A 541 17.36 7.43 27.98
CA ALA A 541 17.59 8.01 29.31
C ALA A 541 16.39 8.81 29.85
N TYR A 542 15.54 9.39 28.98
CA TYR A 542 14.51 10.36 29.38
C TYR A 542 13.16 10.13 28.70
N SER A 543 12.07 10.60 29.32
CA SER A 543 10.79 10.71 28.62
C SER A 543 10.85 11.75 27.51
N LEU A 544 9.93 11.67 26.54
CA LEU A 544 9.85 12.62 25.42
C LEU A 544 9.82 14.08 25.87
N GLU A 545 9.05 14.39 26.90
CA GLU A 545 8.87 15.76 27.38
C GLU A 545 10.17 16.27 28.02
N GLU A 546 10.80 15.48 28.90
CA GLU A 546 12.10 15.81 29.48
C GLU A 546 13.22 15.92 28.44
N ALA A 547 13.24 15.03 27.44
CA ALA A 547 14.27 15.02 26.40
C ALA A 547 14.14 16.24 25.48
N ILE A 548 12.92 16.63 25.11
CA ILE A 548 12.62 17.88 24.40
C ILE A 548 13.06 19.09 25.27
N THR A 549 12.62 19.15 26.53
CA THR A 549 12.92 20.28 27.43
C THR A 549 14.42 20.42 27.70
N LYS A 550 15.17 19.33 27.81
CA LYS A 550 16.65 19.37 27.94
C LYS A 550 17.37 19.77 26.66
N THR A 551 16.81 19.45 25.50
CA THR A 551 17.43 19.76 24.19
C THR A 551 17.16 21.20 23.74
N VAL A 552 16.04 21.82 24.16
CA VAL A 552 15.57 23.09 23.58
C VAL A 552 14.87 24.05 24.57
N GLY A 553 14.66 23.67 25.84
CA GLY A 553 13.96 24.51 26.83
C GLY A 553 12.42 24.45 26.75
N GLU A 554 11.75 25.52 27.19
CA GLU A 554 10.28 25.62 27.19
C GLU A 554 9.73 25.90 25.78
N LEU A 555 9.49 24.84 25.01
CA LEU A 555 8.95 24.92 23.65
C LEU A 555 7.44 25.10 23.55
N TYR A 556 6.69 24.67 24.56
CA TYR A 556 5.25 24.87 24.59
C TYR A 556 4.94 26.25 25.16
N SER A 557 5.00 27.29 24.32
CA SER A 557 4.33 28.54 24.65
C SER A 557 2.84 28.23 24.86
N TYR A 558 2.38 28.34 26.10
CA TYR A 558 0.96 28.21 26.44
C TYR A 558 0.15 29.18 25.57
N GLU A 559 -0.91 28.69 24.94
CA GLU A 559 -1.63 29.50 23.96
C GLU A 559 -2.44 30.58 24.70
N LYS A 560 -1.99 31.83 24.62
CA LYS A 560 -2.63 32.99 25.25
C LYS A 560 -3.91 33.34 24.50
N ILE A 561 -5.06 33.03 25.10
CA ILE A 561 -6.38 33.37 24.56
C ILE A 561 -7.01 34.47 25.42
N SER A 562 -7.31 35.62 24.81
CA SER A 562 -8.01 36.74 25.46
C SER A 562 -9.47 36.80 25.02
N LYS A 563 -10.39 36.73 25.99
CA LYS A 563 -11.85 36.54 25.81
C LYS A 563 -12.66 37.49 26.67
N ILE A 564 -13.78 37.96 26.13
CA ILE A 564 -14.70 38.87 26.82
C ILE A 564 -15.52 38.10 27.86
N THR A 565 -15.79 38.71 29.01
CA THR A 565 -16.73 38.17 30.02
C THR A 565 -18.12 37.88 29.40
N GLY A 566 -18.78 36.82 29.85
CA GLY A 566 -20.04 36.31 29.29
C GLY A 566 -19.92 35.58 27.94
N SER A 567 -18.75 35.63 27.27
CA SER A 567 -18.52 34.85 26.05
C SER A 567 -18.22 33.38 26.33
N SER A 568 -17.87 32.60 25.31
CA SER A 568 -17.48 31.19 25.45
C SER A 568 -16.20 30.87 24.67
N VAL A 569 -15.47 29.86 25.12
CA VAL A 569 -14.21 29.41 24.51
C VAL A 569 -14.13 27.89 24.45
N ALA A 570 -13.55 27.37 23.37
CA ALA A 570 -13.16 25.97 23.27
C ALA A 570 -11.63 25.91 23.28
N LEU A 571 -11.06 25.44 24.40
CA LEU A 571 -9.63 25.14 24.54
C LEU A 571 -9.39 23.80 23.86
N ARG A 572 -8.84 23.84 22.64
CA ARG A 572 -8.79 22.66 21.77
C ARG A 572 -7.60 21.77 22.10
N VAL A 573 -7.82 20.46 22.18
CA VAL A 573 -6.71 19.52 22.18
C VAL A 573 -6.25 19.33 20.73
N ALA A 574 -5.36 20.22 20.29
CA ALA A 574 -4.71 20.12 18.98
C ALA A 574 -4.12 18.72 18.79
N TYR A 575 -4.44 18.07 17.66
CA TYR A 575 -4.35 16.62 17.45
C TYR A 575 -2.94 16.02 17.67
N ARG A 576 -2.58 15.72 18.92
CA ARG A 576 -1.43 14.87 19.24
C ARG A 576 -1.82 13.42 19.03
N LEU A 577 -1.26 12.77 18.02
CA LEU A 577 -1.67 11.44 17.52
C LEU A 577 -1.40 10.26 18.47
N HIS A 578 -1.08 10.54 19.74
CA HIS A 578 -0.68 9.56 20.75
C HIS A 578 -1.53 9.62 22.03
N ILE A 579 -2.60 10.43 22.05
CA ILE A 579 -3.57 10.44 23.15
C ILE A 579 -4.36 9.14 23.13
N SER A 580 -4.22 8.34 24.19
CA SER A 580 -4.87 7.04 24.33
C SER A 580 -5.99 7.13 25.38
N GLY A 581 -7.22 7.41 24.91
CA GLY A 581 -8.41 7.56 25.74
C GLY A 581 -8.79 9.02 25.99
N SER A 582 -9.43 9.26 27.14
CA SER A 582 -9.79 10.60 27.64
C SER A 582 -8.57 11.40 28.11
N VAL A 583 -8.73 12.72 28.23
CA VAL A 583 -7.79 13.61 28.91
C VAL A 583 -8.40 14.14 30.22
N ARG A 584 -7.55 14.44 31.21
CA ARG A 584 -7.92 15.20 32.41
C ARG A 584 -7.46 16.64 32.23
N TRP A 585 -8.41 17.57 32.26
CA TRP A 585 -8.11 19.01 32.34
C TRP A 585 -7.98 19.48 33.79
N THR A 586 -7.11 20.49 33.99
CA THR A 586 -6.90 21.19 35.25
C THR A 586 -6.85 22.70 35.01
N HIS A 587 -7.35 23.50 35.96
CA HIS A 587 -7.27 24.97 35.99
C HIS A 587 -6.42 25.38 37.20
N ASN A 588 -5.34 26.12 36.96
CA ASN A 588 -4.35 26.51 37.97
C ASN A 588 -3.85 25.33 38.85
N GLY A 589 -3.78 24.12 38.27
CA GLY A 589 -3.41 22.86 38.95
C GLY A 589 -4.58 22.09 39.57
N SER A 590 -5.71 22.74 39.86
CA SER A 590 -6.92 22.10 40.40
C SER A 590 -7.71 21.34 39.34
N GLY A 591 -8.38 20.26 39.74
CA GLY A 591 -9.30 19.53 38.86
C GLY A 591 -10.53 20.36 38.51
N ILE A 592 -10.90 20.41 37.23
CA ILE A 592 -12.03 21.23 36.76
C ILE A 592 -13.37 20.59 37.15
N GLN A 593 -14.29 21.42 37.65
CA GLN A 593 -15.64 21.04 38.09
C GLN A 593 -16.67 22.13 37.73
N GLY A 594 -17.96 21.78 37.78
CA GLY A 594 -19.10 22.69 37.58
C GLY A 594 -19.60 22.78 36.14
N ASP A 595 -20.91 23.03 35.99
CA ASP A 595 -21.69 22.78 34.77
C ASP A 595 -21.31 23.66 33.55
N ARG A 596 -20.55 24.73 33.78
CA ARG A 596 -19.98 25.59 32.71
C ARG A 596 -18.79 24.96 31.97
N HIS A 597 -18.19 23.91 32.54
CA HIS A 597 -17.01 23.23 32.02
C HIS A 597 -17.39 21.93 31.30
N ILE A 598 -17.65 22.02 30.01
CA ILE A 598 -18.13 20.91 29.18
C ILE A 598 -16.94 20.26 28.47
N LEU A 599 -16.67 18.98 28.77
CA LEU A 599 -15.68 18.18 28.03
C LEU A 599 -16.31 17.63 26.75
N ALA A 600 -15.75 18.00 25.59
CA ALA A 600 -16.22 17.54 24.29
C ALA A 600 -15.65 16.17 23.89
N GLN A 601 -16.31 15.50 22.93
CA GLN A 601 -15.94 14.15 22.46
C GLN A 601 -14.55 14.07 21.80
N ASP A 602 -13.98 15.20 21.38
CA ASP A 602 -12.63 15.33 20.83
C ASP A 602 -11.57 15.60 21.91
N ASN A 603 -11.92 15.45 23.20
CA ASN A 603 -11.13 15.81 24.39
C ASN A 603 -10.94 17.34 24.62
N SER A 604 -11.48 18.22 23.77
CA SER A 604 -11.43 19.66 23.97
C SER A 604 -12.28 20.12 25.16
N LEU A 605 -11.83 21.12 25.91
CA LEU A 605 -12.62 21.74 26.98
C LEU A 605 -13.38 22.94 26.43
N ILE A 606 -14.70 22.98 26.65
CA ILE A 606 -15.54 24.14 26.37
C ILE A 606 -15.89 24.81 27.70
N ILE A 607 -15.64 26.12 27.79
CA ILE A 607 -16.03 26.96 28.92
C ILE A 607 -17.13 27.89 28.45
N THR A 608 -18.32 27.77 29.04
CA THR A 608 -19.48 28.63 28.77
C THR A 608 -19.60 29.73 29.82
N ASP A 609 -20.16 30.87 29.43
CA ASP A 609 -20.32 32.06 30.29
C ASP A 609 -19.03 32.38 31.08
N ILE A 610 -17.97 32.78 30.37
CA ILE A 610 -16.65 33.07 30.95
C ILE A 610 -16.75 34.24 31.94
N ARG A 611 -16.19 34.09 33.13
CA ARG A 611 -16.16 35.09 34.20
C ARG A 611 -14.72 35.30 34.66
N GLN A 612 -14.45 36.41 35.35
CA GLN A 612 -13.10 36.73 35.85
C GLN A 612 -12.43 35.62 36.70
N PRO A 613 -13.15 34.81 37.51
CA PRO A 613 -12.54 33.66 38.21
C PRO A 613 -12.07 32.50 37.31
N ASP A 614 -12.47 32.48 36.03
CA ASP A 614 -11.98 31.50 35.06
C ASP A 614 -10.61 31.90 34.47
N GLU A 615 -10.06 33.06 34.83
CA GLU A 615 -8.74 33.49 34.37
C GLU A 615 -7.61 32.54 34.85
N GLY A 616 -6.57 32.35 34.04
CA GLY A 616 -5.38 31.60 34.42
C GLY A 616 -5.01 30.44 33.48
N ARG A 617 -4.22 29.50 34.01
CA ARG A 617 -3.54 28.43 33.25
C ARG A 617 -4.41 27.16 33.22
N TYR A 618 -4.79 26.75 32.02
CA TYR A 618 -5.51 25.49 31.77
C TYR A 618 -4.55 24.47 31.15
N THR A 619 -4.40 23.33 31.79
CA THR A 619 -3.49 22.25 31.34
C THR A 619 -4.28 20.96 31.16
N ALA A 620 -4.14 20.30 30.01
CA ALA A 620 -4.71 18.99 29.73
C ALA A 620 -3.62 17.91 29.81
N LYS A 621 -3.88 16.83 30.54
CA LYS A 621 -2.99 15.67 30.65
C LYS A 621 -3.66 14.38 30.17
N ASP A 622 -2.88 13.50 29.54
CA ASP A 622 -3.36 12.17 29.13
C ASP A 622 -3.25 11.12 30.26
N ASN A 623 -3.71 9.90 29.98
CA ASN A 623 -3.64 8.75 30.91
C ASN A 623 -2.21 8.27 31.22
N ARG A 624 -1.17 8.89 30.64
CA ARG A 624 0.25 8.67 30.98
C ARG A 624 0.88 9.90 31.68
N GLY A 625 0.07 10.90 32.04
CA GLY A 625 0.50 12.14 32.71
C GLY A 625 1.06 13.22 31.80
N ARG A 626 1.19 12.96 30.49
CA ARG A 626 1.83 13.85 29.50
C ARG A 626 0.95 15.08 29.22
N ILE A 627 1.54 16.25 29.06
CA ILE A 627 0.82 17.50 28.81
C ILE A 627 0.47 17.59 27.32
N VAL A 628 -0.83 17.44 26.99
CA VAL A 628 -1.31 17.38 25.60
C VAL A 628 -1.80 18.73 25.07
N ALA A 629 -2.26 19.62 25.95
CA ALA A 629 -2.62 20.98 25.61
C ALA A 629 -2.37 21.90 26.81
N GLU A 630 -2.01 23.15 26.54
CA GLU A 630 -1.83 24.16 27.57
C GLU A 630 -2.20 25.55 27.05
N TYR A 631 -2.97 26.27 27.87
CA TYR A 631 -3.63 27.52 27.55
C TYR A 631 -3.48 28.50 28.71
N SER A 632 -3.38 29.79 28.40
CA SER A 632 -3.63 30.86 29.38
C SER A 632 -4.84 31.64 28.93
N LEU A 633 -5.95 31.52 29.66
CA LEU A 633 -7.13 32.34 29.44
C LEU A 633 -6.92 33.68 30.16
N VAL A 634 -7.24 34.78 29.48
CA VAL A 634 -7.30 36.14 30.02
C VAL A 634 -8.72 36.67 29.78
N VAL A 635 -9.32 37.31 30.78
CA VAL A 635 -10.73 37.72 30.75
C VAL A 635 -10.87 39.24 30.64
N GLU A 636 -11.19 39.70 29.44
CA GLU A 636 -11.48 41.10 29.12
C GLU A 636 -12.79 41.53 29.79
N THR A 637 -12.67 42.38 30.82
CA THR A 637 -13.78 42.97 31.58
C THR A 637 -13.97 44.47 31.33
N ASN A 638 -12.95 45.21 30.86
CA ASN A 638 -13.07 46.65 30.59
C ASN A 638 -13.70 46.90 29.19
N LYS A 639 -14.82 47.63 29.19
CA LYS A 639 -15.55 48.11 27.99
C LYS A 639 -14.66 48.86 27.00
N GLU A 640 -13.75 49.72 27.47
CA GLU A 640 -12.88 50.53 26.58
C GLU A 640 -11.90 49.67 25.78
N GLN A 641 -11.35 48.62 26.41
CA GLN A 641 -10.44 47.68 25.74
C GLN A 641 -11.19 46.85 24.69
N ILE A 642 -12.43 46.47 24.99
CA ILE A 642 -13.32 45.76 24.06
C ILE A 642 -13.63 46.65 22.86
N GLU A 643 -14.02 47.91 23.07
CA GLU A 643 -14.33 48.86 22.01
C GLU A 643 -13.10 49.15 21.12
N GLN A 644 -11.93 49.42 21.69
CA GLN A 644 -10.69 49.61 20.93
C GLN A 644 -10.28 48.36 20.12
N ARG A 645 -10.48 47.15 20.68
CA ARG A 645 -10.19 45.88 19.99
C ARG A 645 -11.18 45.62 18.86
N TRP A 646 -12.45 45.99 19.03
CA TRP A 646 -13.45 45.93 17.98
C TRP A 646 -13.15 46.90 16.84
N MET A 647 -12.79 48.16 17.14
CA MET A 647 -12.43 49.14 16.09
C MET A 647 -11.24 48.64 15.27
N ARG A 648 -10.10 48.28 15.88
CA ARG A 648 -8.93 47.78 15.12
C ARG A 648 -9.24 46.57 14.23
N LYS A 649 -10.17 45.72 14.64
CA LYS A 649 -10.57 44.54 13.86
C LYS A 649 -11.61 44.88 12.78
N PHE A 650 -12.41 45.92 12.99
CA PHE A 650 -13.29 46.51 11.98
C PHE A 650 -12.45 47.22 10.91
N ASP A 651 -11.46 48.02 11.30
CA ASP A 651 -10.50 48.69 10.42
C ASP A 651 -9.78 47.67 9.51
N GLN A 652 -9.24 46.58 10.08
CA GLN A 652 -8.66 45.48 9.30
C GLN A 652 -9.64 44.83 8.30
N TRP A 653 -10.93 44.78 8.63
CA TRP A 653 -11.95 44.22 7.75
C TRP A 653 -12.36 45.20 6.65
N CYS A 654 -12.32 46.51 6.91
CA CYS A 654 -12.39 47.56 5.91
C CYS A 654 -11.19 47.50 4.96
N ASP A 655 -9.96 47.42 5.46
CA ASP A 655 -8.73 47.28 4.64
C ASP A 655 -8.79 46.04 3.72
N GLU A 656 -9.35 44.94 4.20
CA GLU A 656 -9.50 43.69 3.46
C GLU A 656 -10.66 43.77 2.44
N PHE A 657 -11.76 44.42 2.79
CA PHE A 657 -12.89 44.68 1.90
C PHE A 657 -12.53 45.68 0.78
N GLU A 658 -11.77 46.74 1.05
CA GLU A 658 -11.31 47.68 0.03
C GLU A 658 -10.35 47.01 -0.96
N ARG A 659 -9.43 46.16 -0.49
CA ARG A 659 -8.61 45.31 -1.36
C ARG A 659 -9.45 44.38 -2.22
N TYR A 660 -10.47 43.74 -1.66
CA TYR A 660 -11.40 42.90 -2.42
C TYR A 660 -12.20 43.69 -3.47
N GLN A 661 -12.62 44.93 -3.17
CA GLN A 661 -13.25 45.83 -4.15
C GLN A 661 -12.29 46.23 -5.27
N GLU A 662 -11.02 46.50 -4.96
CA GLU A 662 -10.02 46.84 -5.98
C GLU A 662 -9.62 45.63 -6.84
N ASP A 663 -9.55 44.43 -6.26
CA ASP A 663 -9.38 43.17 -7.01
C ASP A 663 -10.57 42.90 -7.94
N ILE A 664 -11.81 43.18 -7.52
CA ILE A 664 -12.99 43.15 -8.40
C ILE A 664 -12.84 44.16 -9.54
N ARG A 665 -12.51 45.42 -9.27
CA ARG A 665 -12.31 46.45 -10.32
C ARG A 665 -11.20 46.06 -11.30
N GLN A 666 -10.12 45.45 -10.82
CA GLN A 666 -9.06 44.92 -11.68
C GLN A 666 -9.52 43.72 -12.50
N TRP A 667 -10.35 42.84 -11.95
CA TRP A 667 -10.94 41.71 -12.67
C TRP A 667 -11.92 42.19 -13.75
N GLU A 668 -12.80 43.15 -13.44
CA GLU A 668 -13.71 43.77 -14.39
C GLU A 668 -12.96 44.46 -15.54
N LYS A 669 -11.89 45.23 -15.24
CA LYS A 669 -10.99 45.83 -16.25
C LYS A 669 -10.32 44.79 -17.14
N LYS A 670 -9.93 43.63 -16.59
CA LYS A 670 -9.34 42.52 -17.37
C LYS A 670 -10.41 41.85 -18.24
N CYS A 671 -11.64 41.69 -17.75
CA CYS A 671 -12.76 41.18 -18.54
C CYS A 671 -13.15 42.11 -19.69
N THR A 672 -13.26 43.43 -19.47
CA THR A 672 -13.53 44.38 -20.56
C THR A 672 -12.41 44.42 -21.59
N ALA A 673 -11.14 44.41 -21.18
CA ALA A 673 -10.00 44.32 -22.09
C ALA A 673 -10.06 43.07 -22.98
N CYS A 674 -10.33 41.88 -22.41
CA CYS A 674 -10.49 40.66 -23.21
C CYS A 674 -11.70 40.70 -24.16
N CYS A 675 -12.79 41.40 -23.80
CA CYS A 675 -13.93 41.61 -24.69
C CYS A 675 -13.59 42.54 -25.87
N GLU A 676 -12.75 43.56 -25.66
CA GLU A 676 -12.29 44.46 -26.73
C GLU A 676 -11.25 43.82 -27.66
N GLU A 677 -10.36 42.96 -27.14
CA GLU A 677 -9.48 42.15 -28.01
C GLU A 677 -10.30 41.19 -28.88
N SER A 678 -11.37 40.60 -28.35
CA SER A 678 -12.27 39.71 -29.10
C SER A 678 -13.10 40.43 -30.17
N SER A 679 -13.30 41.74 -30.10
CA SER A 679 -14.05 42.50 -31.11
C SER A 679 -13.15 43.01 -32.25
N ARG A 680 -11.88 43.32 -31.96
CA ARG A 680 -10.89 43.71 -32.99
C ARG A 680 -10.47 42.56 -33.90
N ALA A 681 -10.54 41.31 -33.44
CA ALA A 681 -10.11 40.14 -34.21
C ALA A 681 -11.04 39.73 -35.38
N ASN A 682 -12.26 40.27 -35.47
CA ASN A 682 -13.31 39.79 -36.38
C ASN A 682 -13.68 40.73 -37.55
N MET A 683 -12.95 41.82 -37.78
CA MET A 683 -13.17 42.69 -38.96
C MET A 683 -12.21 42.34 -40.10
N ILE A 684 -12.60 41.35 -40.90
CA ILE A 684 -12.07 41.15 -42.26
C ILE A 684 -12.83 42.10 -43.20
N PRO A 685 -12.17 43.03 -43.92
CA PRO A 685 -12.84 43.92 -44.85
C PRO A 685 -13.27 43.17 -46.11
N ALA A 686 -14.47 43.49 -46.61
CA ALA A 686 -15.01 42.92 -47.84
C ALA A 686 -14.99 43.93 -49.00
N LEU A 687 -14.87 43.39 -50.21
CA LEU A 687 -15.06 44.02 -51.52
C LEU A 687 -13.98 45.00 -52.03
N GLY A 688 -13.47 44.69 -53.22
CA GLY A 688 -13.57 45.64 -54.33
C GLY A 688 -12.29 45.83 -55.15
N GLY A 689 -12.09 44.98 -56.16
CA GLY A 689 -10.89 44.98 -57.00
C GLY A 689 -10.59 46.26 -57.79
N HIS A 690 -9.34 46.34 -58.25
CA HIS A 690 -9.08 46.59 -59.66
C HIS A 690 -7.89 45.77 -60.17
#